data_AF-A0A6I4P465-F1
#
_entry.id   AF-A0A6I4P465-F1
#
_cell.length_a   1.000
_cell.length_b   1.000
_cell.length_c   1.000
_cell.angle_alpha   90.00
_cell.angle_beta   90.00
_cell.angle_gamma   90.00
#
_symmetry.space_group_name_H-M   'P 1'
#
loop_
_entity.id
_entity.type
_entity.pdbx_description
1 polymer ?
#
loop_
_entity_poly.entity_id
_entity_poly.type
_entity_poly.pdbx_seq_one_letter_code
_entity_poly.pdbx_strand_id
1 'polypeptide(L)'
;MPDYGHDLRFGTFITPVNADPDQPVRLAQHAEHVGFDLATFQDHPYQPAFLDTWTLLSWVAARTERIHVSGNVLNLALRPPGVLARASASLDLLSDGRFELGLGTGGFNDAVVSLGGPTRTPGQGVEALDEAIDVIQGIWSAGERGGFTYPGEHYQTKGAKRGPAPAHDIPIWVGALKPRMLRLIGRKADGWLPSLGYLGVDGLAPANRTIDGAAVKAGRDPREIRRLLNVGGRFGERRGGLLDGPPAQWVEELLPLAVEHGVSTFILAGDDPRAMQVFAEEVAPALRDAVAAERRTAGTETGAVRSNSALAARRPGIDYESIPPRLAERAVEPGDFGYADVRSTYMRGGSPGLVLRPDDVDGLREALAFARAQDVLETVPLSIRSGGHGISGRSTNDGGIVIDLGALDSIEVIDESRRLVRIGPGARWMDVAAALAPYGWALSSGDYGGVGVGGLATAGGIGWLAREHGLTIDKLRAADVLLADGTLVRVSEDEHPDLFWAVRGAGANFGIATSFEFEADEVGEVGFAQLVFDADDTAEFLVAYGAAVEAAPRILTSQVLLGAPRRGQPLYAQVMAVVDSGDADEILAALQPFAEIAPLVDQSVALTTYRQVISNAAAGPHQGQGDPVSRSALITHLTPELAERFAELVRSGATHFFQLRSVGGAVADVPDDATAYANRSANFAASAIGSNAARLDAHWSHFARYFDGLYLSFDTRRDLAAVESAWPAPTLQRLRALKAEYDPENVFRDNFNIRPTV
;
A
#
# COMPACT_ATOMS: atom_id res chain seq x y z
N MET A 1 7.29 1.65 38.64
CA MET A 1 8.61 1.79 38.00
C MET A 1 8.37 2.20 36.56
N PRO A 2 9.09 3.18 35.99
CA PRO A 2 8.81 3.70 34.65
C PRO A 2 9.65 2.97 33.58
N ASP A 3 9.91 1.67 33.72
CA ASP A 3 10.36 0.94 32.53
C ASP A 3 9.17 0.90 31.57
N TYR A 4 9.30 1.59 30.44
CA TYR A 4 8.23 1.76 29.46
C TYR A 4 8.17 0.59 28.46
N GLY A 5 9.03 -0.44 28.60
CA GLY A 5 8.99 -1.65 27.77
C GLY A 5 9.59 -1.50 26.37
N HIS A 6 10.21 -0.36 26.09
CA HIS A 6 10.81 -0.07 24.78
C HIS A 6 12.07 -0.89 24.52
N ASP A 7 12.24 -1.33 23.28
CA ASP A 7 13.49 -1.94 22.82
C ASP A 7 14.66 -0.95 22.90
N LEU A 8 15.83 -1.47 23.27
CA LEU A 8 17.04 -0.65 23.38
C LEU A 8 17.64 -0.33 22.01
N ARG A 9 17.83 0.96 21.74
CA ARG A 9 18.59 1.48 20.60
C ARG A 9 19.91 2.10 21.06
N PHE A 10 20.93 2.00 20.24
CA PHE A 10 22.25 2.57 20.49
C PHE A 10 22.62 3.48 19.34
N GLY A 11 23.02 4.71 19.67
CA GLY A 11 23.41 5.71 18.70
C GLY A 11 24.77 6.33 18.98
N THR A 12 25.26 7.07 18.01
CA THR A 12 26.44 7.94 18.14
C THR A 12 26.06 9.40 17.93
N PHE A 13 26.76 10.31 18.59
CA PHE A 13 26.63 11.75 18.43
C PHE A 13 27.96 12.32 17.91
N ILE A 14 27.98 12.55 16.60
CA ILE A 14 29.15 12.91 15.81
C ILE A 14 29.21 14.44 15.62
N THR A 15 30.39 15.02 15.78
CA THR A 15 30.62 16.44 15.53
C THR A 15 30.71 16.70 14.02
N PRO A 16 29.91 17.63 13.46
CA PRO A 16 29.89 17.89 12.01
C PRO A 16 31.04 18.81 11.57
N VAL A 17 32.28 18.51 11.95
CA VAL A 17 33.45 19.36 11.66
C VAL A 17 33.70 19.53 10.16
N ASN A 18 34.13 20.72 9.73
CA ASN A 18 34.43 21.03 8.32
C ASN A 18 35.92 21.07 7.98
N ALA A 19 36.81 20.96 8.96
CA ALA A 19 38.26 20.94 8.73
C ALA A 19 38.69 19.69 7.93
N ASP A 20 38.04 18.55 8.21
CA ASP A 20 38.02 17.35 7.37
C ASP A 20 36.54 17.00 7.13
N PRO A 21 35.92 17.50 6.04
CA PRO A 21 34.47 17.38 5.83
C PRO A 21 34.01 15.94 5.59
N ASP A 22 34.92 15.03 5.24
CA ASP A 22 34.62 13.60 5.07
C ASP A 22 34.67 12.84 6.39
N GLN A 23 35.31 13.38 7.44
CA GLN A 23 35.40 12.75 8.75
C GLN A 23 34.04 12.35 9.34
N PRO A 24 33.04 13.25 9.46
CA PRO A 24 31.74 12.87 10.02
C PRO A 24 31.03 11.78 9.20
N VAL A 25 31.24 11.74 7.88
CA VAL A 25 30.69 10.71 7.00
C VAL A 25 31.35 9.36 7.26
N ARG A 26 32.69 9.31 7.35
CA ARG A 26 33.43 8.08 7.68
C ARG A 26 33.06 7.54 9.06
N LEU A 27 32.82 8.43 10.04
CA LEU A 27 32.37 8.04 11.37
C LEU A 27 30.96 7.43 11.34
N ALA A 28 30.05 7.97 10.53
CA ALA A 28 28.70 7.40 10.38
C ALA A 28 28.73 6.02 9.69
N GLN A 29 29.56 5.86 8.64
CA GLN A 29 29.77 4.56 7.99
C GLN A 29 30.42 3.55 8.95
N HIS A 30 31.38 3.99 9.77
CA HIS A 30 31.95 3.16 10.83
C HIS A 30 30.90 2.77 11.86
N ALA A 31 30.05 3.70 12.29
CA ALA A 31 28.95 3.44 13.22
C ALA A 31 28.01 2.35 12.69
N GLU A 32 27.62 2.44 11.42
CA GLU A 32 26.81 1.43 10.75
C GLU A 32 27.52 0.07 10.69
N HIS A 33 28.81 0.07 10.38
CA HIS A 33 29.61 -1.15 10.28
C HIS A 33 29.70 -1.90 11.62
N VAL A 34 29.91 -1.17 12.72
CA VAL A 34 30.00 -1.77 14.07
C VAL A 34 28.63 -2.03 14.71
N GLY A 35 27.53 -1.68 14.04
CA GLY A 35 26.17 -2.08 14.44
C GLY A 35 25.40 -1.05 15.28
N PHE A 36 25.70 0.24 15.17
CA PHE A 36 24.82 1.28 15.72
C PHE A 36 23.48 1.36 14.96
N ASP A 37 22.42 1.69 15.69
CA ASP A 37 21.08 1.89 15.14
C ASP A 37 20.90 3.33 14.60
N LEU A 38 21.65 4.30 15.15
CA LEU A 38 21.42 5.73 14.93
C LEU A 38 22.72 6.55 14.89
N ALA A 39 22.86 7.46 13.93
CA ALA A 39 23.89 8.51 13.91
C ALA A 39 23.23 9.88 14.03
N THR A 40 23.67 10.67 15.01
CA THR A 40 23.14 12.02 15.26
C THR A 40 24.22 13.10 15.12
N PHE A 41 23.82 14.30 14.72
CA PHE A 41 24.74 15.40 14.40
C PHE A 41 24.29 16.72 15.02
N GLN A 42 25.24 17.54 15.44
CA GLN A 42 24.95 18.77 16.16
C GLN A 42 24.52 19.92 15.22
N ASP A 43 23.33 20.50 15.39
CA ASP A 43 22.88 21.59 14.51
C ASP A 43 23.12 22.98 15.10
N HIS A 44 24.33 23.50 14.87
CA HIS A 44 24.68 24.90 15.17
C HIS A 44 25.08 25.62 13.88
N PRO A 45 24.13 26.06 13.04
CA PRO A 45 24.43 26.67 11.73
C PRO A 45 25.34 27.91 11.78
N TYR A 46 25.43 28.56 12.95
CA TYR A 46 26.29 29.72 13.23
C TYR A 46 27.70 29.36 13.67
N GLN A 47 28.04 28.08 13.85
CA GLN A 47 29.38 27.64 14.18
C GLN A 47 30.20 27.51 12.88
N PRO A 48 31.15 28.42 12.58
CA PRO A 48 31.91 28.38 11.32
C PRO A 48 32.79 27.13 11.14
N ALA A 49 33.09 26.39 12.21
CA ALA A 49 33.83 25.13 12.14
C ALA A 49 32.97 23.92 11.73
N PHE A 50 31.65 24.10 11.58
CA PHE A 50 30.73 23.02 11.27
C PHE A 50 30.20 23.08 9.84
N LEU A 51 29.88 21.91 9.31
CA LEU A 51 29.03 21.74 8.12
C LEU A 51 27.58 22.09 8.48
N ASP A 52 26.79 22.53 7.50
CA ASP A 52 25.33 22.55 7.67
C ASP A 52 24.84 21.11 7.92
N THR A 53 24.15 20.92 9.05
CA THR A 53 23.76 19.59 9.51
C THR A 53 22.75 18.93 8.59
N TRP A 54 21.82 19.70 8.00
CA TRP A 54 20.81 19.11 7.11
C TRP A 54 21.44 18.58 5.82
N THR A 55 22.36 19.34 5.24
CA THR A 55 23.14 18.92 4.08
C THR A 55 23.96 17.66 4.39
N LEU A 56 24.61 17.64 5.55
CA LEU A 56 25.38 16.47 6.00
C LEU A 56 24.49 15.24 6.20
N LEU A 57 23.31 15.38 6.82
CA LEU A 57 22.36 14.28 7.01
C LEU A 57 21.96 13.64 5.69
N SER A 58 21.62 14.46 4.68
CA SER A 58 21.27 13.94 3.34
C SER A 58 22.45 13.20 2.69
N TRP A 59 23.67 13.72 2.85
CA TRP A 59 24.86 13.05 2.32
C TRP A 59 25.16 11.73 3.04
N VAL A 60 25.05 11.68 4.37
CA VAL A 60 25.27 10.46 5.16
C VAL A 60 24.22 9.41 4.84
N ALA A 61 22.95 9.79 4.74
CA ALA A 61 21.87 8.86 4.37
C ALA A 61 22.12 8.20 3.00
N ALA A 62 22.64 8.94 2.04
CA ALA A 62 23.00 8.42 0.71
C ALA A 62 24.29 7.56 0.69
N ARG A 63 25.06 7.55 1.79
CA ARG A 63 26.35 6.85 1.93
C ARG A 63 26.30 5.69 2.92
N THR A 64 25.11 5.38 3.41
CA THR A 64 24.79 4.33 4.39
C THR A 64 23.51 3.61 3.96
N GLU A 65 23.29 2.39 4.44
CA GLU A 65 22.22 1.52 3.94
C GLU A 65 21.17 1.16 5.01
N ARG A 66 21.55 1.17 6.29
CA ARG A 66 20.78 0.64 7.43
C ARG A 66 20.69 1.61 8.60
N ILE A 67 21.73 2.38 8.89
CA ILE A 67 21.73 3.26 10.08
C ILE A 67 20.72 4.41 9.92
N HIS A 68 19.99 4.72 10.99
CA HIS A 68 19.11 5.89 11.03
C HIS A 68 19.92 7.17 11.23
N VAL A 69 19.43 8.30 10.72
CA VAL A 69 20.10 9.60 10.84
C VAL A 69 19.20 10.66 11.46
N SER A 70 19.77 11.51 12.32
CA SER A 70 19.02 12.58 12.99
C SER A 70 19.87 13.80 13.33
N GLY A 71 19.24 14.97 13.48
CA GLY A 71 19.87 16.06 14.23
C GLY A 71 19.84 15.75 15.73
N ASN A 72 20.95 15.95 16.45
CA ASN A 72 20.99 15.91 17.91
C ASN A 72 20.46 17.25 18.47
N VAL A 73 19.15 17.39 18.22
CA VAL A 73 18.29 18.55 18.03
C VAL A 73 18.69 19.55 16.94
N LEU A 74 17.82 19.68 15.94
CA LEU A 74 17.85 20.72 14.93
C LEU A 74 17.39 22.06 15.49
N ASN A 75 17.98 23.13 14.97
CA ASN A 75 17.68 24.50 15.34
C ASN A 75 16.42 24.99 14.61
N LEU A 76 15.25 24.80 15.22
CA LEU A 76 13.96 25.20 14.65
C LEU A 76 13.89 26.69 14.29
N ALA A 77 14.55 27.56 15.05
CA ALA A 77 14.50 29.00 14.82
C ALA A 77 15.10 29.42 13.47
N LEU A 78 15.98 28.59 12.90
CA LEU A 78 16.59 28.79 11.58
C LEU A 78 16.01 27.85 10.50
N ARG A 79 15.03 27.00 10.85
CA ARG A 79 14.44 25.99 9.94
C ARG A 79 12.91 26.13 9.95
N PRO A 80 12.31 26.92 9.03
CA PRO A 80 10.85 27.12 9.00
C PRO A 80 10.09 25.79 8.95
N PRO A 81 9.07 25.57 9.81
CA PRO A 81 8.47 24.24 10.00
C PRO A 81 7.81 23.69 8.74
N GLY A 82 7.21 24.55 7.91
CA GLY A 82 6.61 24.09 6.66
C GLY A 82 7.61 23.56 5.63
N VAL A 83 8.82 24.13 5.61
CA VAL A 83 9.93 23.64 4.77
C VAL A 83 10.54 22.40 5.40
N LEU A 84 10.74 22.43 6.72
CA LEU A 84 11.29 21.31 7.48
C LEU A 84 10.43 20.05 7.32
N ALA A 85 9.09 20.16 7.39
CA ALA A 85 8.19 19.03 7.17
C ALA A 85 8.42 18.37 5.81
N ARG A 86 8.48 19.16 4.73
CA ARG A 86 8.74 18.63 3.38
C ARG A 86 10.13 18.02 3.27
N ALA A 87 11.14 18.69 3.83
CA ALA A 87 12.51 18.22 3.80
C ALA A 87 12.64 16.88 4.53
N SER A 88 12.07 16.77 5.73
CA SER A 88 12.05 15.54 6.53
C SER A 88 11.39 14.39 5.77
N ALA A 89 10.17 14.58 5.26
CA ALA A 89 9.49 13.53 4.48
C ALA A 89 10.27 13.15 3.21
N SER A 90 10.94 14.10 2.57
CA SER A 90 11.77 13.83 1.39
C SER A 90 13.02 13.03 1.74
N LEU A 91 13.73 13.41 2.80
CA LEU A 91 14.90 12.67 3.27
C LEU A 91 14.50 11.26 3.74
N ASP A 92 13.35 11.15 4.38
CA ASP A 92 12.81 9.86 4.80
C ASP A 92 12.52 8.94 3.61
N LEU A 93 11.82 9.43 2.59
CA LEU A 93 11.60 8.70 1.33
C LEU A 93 12.91 8.34 0.61
N LEU A 94 13.89 9.24 0.59
CA LEU A 94 15.19 9.01 -0.07
C LEU A 94 16.10 8.04 0.71
N SER A 95 15.80 7.82 1.99
CA SER A 95 16.59 6.95 2.86
C SER A 95 15.85 5.65 3.21
N ASP A 96 14.69 5.39 2.60
CA ASP A 96 13.83 4.24 2.87
C ASP A 96 13.42 4.13 4.35
N GLY A 97 12.99 5.25 4.95
CA GLY A 97 12.43 5.27 6.30
C GLY A 97 13.46 5.44 7.43
N ARG A 98 14.67 5.94 7.12
CA ARG A 98 15.79 6.01 8.09
C ARG A 98 16.00 7.39 8.71
N PHE A 99 15.05 8.31 8.61
CA PHE A 99 15.20 9.68 9.13
C PHE A 99 14.38 9.94 10.39
N GLU A 100 15.02 10.48 11.44
CA GLU A 100 14.37 10.78 12.72
C GLU A 100 14.42 12.30 12.99
N LEU A 101 13.33 12.93 13.45
CA LEU A 101 13.29 14.39 13.59
C LEU A 101 13.58 14.87 15.03
N GLY A 102 14.85 15.13 15.33
CA GLY A 102 15.24 15.84 16.55
C GLY A 102 15.04 17.37 16.44
N LEU A 103 14.32 17.98 17.39
CA LEU A 103 14.00 19.42 17.42
C LEU A 103 14.38 20.09 18.74
N GLY A 104 14.85 21.33 18.62
CA GLY A 104 15.10 22.23 19.74
C GLY A 104 14.76 23.67 19.38
N THR A 105 14.59 24.52 20.39
CA THR A 105 14.21 25.93 20.19
C THR A 105 15.35 26.81 19.67
N GLY A 106 16.58 26.27 19.53
CA GLY A 106 17.79 27.03 19.19
C GLY A 106 18.39 27.74 20.41
N GLY A 107 19.20 27.03 21.20
CA GLY A 107 19.64 27.46 22.55
C GLY A 107 20.49 28.73 22.65
N PHE A 108 20.92 29.31 21.53
CA PHE A 108 21.79 30.49 21.48
C PHE A 108 21.12 31.62 20.68
N ASN A 109 20.28 32.41 21.36
CA ASN A 109 19.43 33.42 20.71
C ASN A 109 20.22 34.46 19.90
N ASP A 110 21.32 34.99 20.43
CA ASP A 110 22.12 36.00 19.71
C ASP A 110 22.71 35.44 18.41
N ALA A 111 23.13 34.18 18.43
CA ALA A 111 23.67 33.50 17.26
C ALA A 111 22.58 33.18 16.22
N VAL A 112 21.38 32.80 16.68
CA VAL A 112 20.19 32.64 15.81
C VAL A 112 19.83 33.96 15.13
N VAL A 113 19.74 35.05 15.89
CA VAL A 113 19.43 36.39 15.37
C VAL A 113 20.50 36.85 14.37
N SER A 114 21.77 36.54 14.63
CA SER A 114 22.88 36.91 13.73
C SER A 114 22.76 36.32 12.32
N LEU A 115 22.04 35.21 12.17
CA LEU A 115 21.75 34.55 10.89
C LEU A 115 20.34 34.83 10.36
N GLY A 116 19.66 35.85 10.89
CA GLY A 116 18.33 36.27 10.43
C GLY A 116 17.17 35.48 11.06
N GLY A 117 17.42 34.69 12.10
CA GLY A 117 16.36 34.07 12.89
C GLY A 117 15.58 35.08 13.76
N PRO A 118 14.40 34.70 14.27
CA PRO A 118 13.56 35.58 15.05
C PRO A 118 14.09 35.76 16.48
N THR A 119 13.98 36.98 17.01
CA THR A 119 14.21 37.25 18.44
C THR A 119 13.03 36.72 19.25
N ARG A 120 13.25 35.72 20.10
CA ARG A 120 12.21 35.13 20.96
C ARG A 120 12.64 35.12 22.42
N THR A 121 11.70 35.40 23.31
CA THR A 121 11.87 35.05 24.72
C THR A 121 11.86 33.52 24.89
N PRO A 122 12.41 32.98 25.99
CA PRO A 122 12.33 31.54 26.23
C PRO A 122 10.88 30.99 26.20
N GLY A 123 9.90 31.76 26.67
CA GLY A 123 8.48 31.38 26.61
C GLY A 123 7.96 31.27 25.17
N GLN A 124 8.21 32.30 24.36
CA GLN A 124 7.86 32.31 22.94
C GLN A 124 8.58 31.20 22.16
N GLY A 125 9.80 30.82 22.55
CA GLY A 125 10.49 29.68 21.96
C GLY A 125 9.73 28.35 22.18
N VAL A 126 9.16 28.14 23.37
CA VAL A 126 8.32 26.95 23.65
C VAL A 126 7.03 27.00 22.84
N GLU A 127 6.36 28.15 22.80
CA GLU A 127 5.11 28.36 22.03
C GLU A 127 5.35 28.14 20.53
N ALA A 128 6.44 28.67 19.99
CA ALA A 128 6.82 28.45 18.59
C ALA A 128 7.10 26.97 18.28
N LEU A 129 7.76 26.23 19.18
CA LEU A 129 7.96 24.79 18.99
C LEU A 129 6.65 24.01 19.07
N ASP A 130 5.73 24.40 19.97
CA ASP A 130 4.39 23.82 20.09
C ASP A 130 3.61 23.94 18.76
N GLU A 131 3.65 25.12 18.15
CA GLU A 131 3.04 25.38 16.83
C GLU A 131 3.76 24.67 15.69
N ALA A 132 5.10 24.60 15.73
CA ALA A 132 5.89 23.96 14.68
C ALA A 132 5.56 22.46 14.56
N ILE A 133 5.37 21.76 15.68
CA ILE A 133 4.98 20.34 15.68
C ILE A 133 3.64 20.16 14.96
N ASP A 134 2.64 20.99 15.27
CA ASP A 134 1.32 20.94 14.61
C ASP A 134 1.43 21.20 13.11
N VAL A 135 2.26 22.17 12.71
CA VAL A 135 2.49 22.49 11.29
C VAL A 135 3.16 21.33 10.56
N ILE A 136 4.14 20.68 11.19
CA ILE A 136 4.87 19.56 10.60
C ILE A 136 3.94 18.36 10.40
N GLN A 137 3.25 17.93 11.46
CA GLN A 137 2.30 16.81 11.40
C GLN A 137 1.17 17.10 10.41
N GLY A 138 0.61 18.32 10.41
CA GLY A 138 -0.43 18.71 9.46
C GLY A 138 0.01 18.67 7.99
N ILE A 139 1.28 18.94 7.69
CA ILE A 139 1.81 18.79 6.33
C ILE A 139 2.00 17.31 5.98
N TRP A 140 2.43 16.46 6.91
CA TRP A 140 2.62 15.02 6.70
C TRP A 140 1.31 14.23 6.53
N SER A 141 0.16 14.74 6.98
CA SER A 141 -1.16 14.12 6.76
C SER A 141 -1.63 14.16 5.29
N ALA A 142 -0.83 13.64 4.35
CA ALA A 142 -1.05 13.73 2.92
C ALA A 142 -2.34 13.02 2.44
N GLY A 143 -2.86 12.06 3.21
CA GLY A 143 -4.12 11.38 2.95
C GLY A 143 -5.38 12.22 3.25
N GLU A 144 -5.25 13.38 3.89
CA GLU A 144 -6.37 14.28 4.16
C GLU A 144 -6.69 15.20 2.96
N ARG A 145 -7.99 15.45 2.72
CA ARG A 145 -8.43 16.32 1.62
C ARG A 145 -8.19 17.81 1.92
N GLY A 146 -7.90 18.58 0.87
CA GLY A 146 -7.78 20.04 0.93
C GLY A 146 -6.42 20.56 1.38
N GLY A 147 -6.28 21.88 1.42
CA GLY A 147 -5.06 22.53 1.91
C GLY A 147 -5.06 22.61 3.44
N PHE A 148 -3.91 22.40 4.06
CA PHE A 148 -3.69 22.57 5.49
C PHE A 148 -3.62 24.07 5.85
N THR A 149 -4.36 24.46 6.89
CA THR A 149 -4.40 25.83 7.41
C THR A 149 -4.20 25.80 8.92
N TYR A 150 -3.22 26.56 9.40
CA TYR A 150 -2.87 26.66 10.80
C TYR A 150 -2.72 28.15 11.19
N PRO A 151 -3.58 28.68 12.07
CA PRO A 151 -3.59 30.09 12.43
C PRO A 151 -2.73 30.39 13.68
N GLY A 152 -1.46 29.95 13.68
CA GLY A 152 -0.53 30.15 14.80
C GLY A 152 -0.06 31.60 14.96
N GLU A 153 0.44 31.94 16.15
CA GLU A 153 1.03 33.25 16.45
C GLU A 153 2.44 33.36 15.86
N HIS A 154 3.24 32.28 15.96
CA HIS A 154 4.63 32.22 15.51
C HIS A 154 4.77 31.63 14.11
N TYR A 155 3.91 30.69 13.75
CA TYR A 155 3.90 30.01 12.44
C TYR A 155 2.48 29.91 11.89
N GLN A 156 2.30 30.36 10.64
CA GLN A 156 1.01 30.35 9.96
C GLN A 156 1.08 29.59 8.64
N THR A 157 0.04 28.83 8.34
CA THR A 157 -0.18 28.23 7.02
C THR A 157 -1.59 28.56 6.54
N LYS A 158 -1.76 28.82 5.24
CA LYS A 158 -3.05 29.10 4.62
C LYS A 158 -3.19 28.30 3.34
N GLY A 159 -3.96 27.22 3.39
CA GLY A 159 -4.16 26.32 2.25
C GLY A 159 -2.87 25.66 1.74
N ALA A 160 -1.91 25.40 2.62
CA ALA A 160 -0.68 24.72 2.27
C ALA A 160 -0.99 23.33 1.71
N LYS A 161 -0.44 22.98 0.54
CA LYS A 161 -0.59 21.62 0.01
C LYS A 161 0.07 20.63 0.97
N ARG A 162 -0.62 19.56 1.33
CA ARG A 162 -0.03 18.51 2.16
C ARG A 162 0.95 17.66 1.34
N GLY A 163 1.76 16.88 2.04
CA GLY A 163 2.72 15.96 1.47
C GLY A 163 4.08 16.57 1.08
N PRO A 164 5.05 15.73 0.68
CA PRO A 164 4.90 14.28 0.53
C PRO A 164 4.65 13.57 1.87
N ALA A 165 3.95 12.43 1.83
CA ALA A 165 3.87 11.55 3.00
C ALA A 165 5.26 10.98 3.27
N PRO A 166 5.71 10.93 4.53
CA PRO A 166 6.89 10.16 4.91
C PRO A 166 6.80 8.67 4.52
N ALA A 167 7.94 7.99 4.43
CA ALA A 167 8.00 6.54 4.22
C ALA A 167 7.65 5.75 5.49
N HIS A 168 7.95 6.32 6.66
CA HIS A 168 7.54 5.80 7.97
C HIS A 168 7.01 6.92 8.87
N ASP A 169 6.41 6.56 10.01
CA ASP A 169 5.96 7.52 11.02
C ASP A 169 7.17 8.17 11.72
N ILE A 170 7.70 9.24 11.12
CA ILE A 170 8.90 9.97 11.62
C ILE A 170 8.61 10.50 13.02
N PRO A 171 9.26 9.99 14.08
CA PRO A 171 9.05 10.49 15.42
C PRO A 171 9.73 11.86 15.60
N ILE A 172 9.08 12.69 16.41
CA ILE A 172 9.57 14.00 16.77
C ILE A 172 10.18 13.94 18.17
N TRP A 173 11.51 14.00 18.23
CA TRP A 173 12.24 14.02 19.49
C TRP A 173 12.57 15.45 19.90
N VAL A 174 12.35 15.78 21.17
CA VAL A 174 12.62 17.14 21.67
C VAL A 174 13.70 17.09 22.75
N GLY A 175 14.77 17.87 22.54
CA GLY A 175 15.83 18.05 23.52
C GLY A 175 15.56 19.23 24.43
N ALA A 176 15.26 18.95 25.70
CA ALA A 176 14.97 19.99 26.68
C ALA A 176 15.15 19.53 28.12
N LEU A 177 15.35 20.48 29.03
CA LEU A 177 15.55 20.22 30.46
C LEU A 177 14.56 20.96 31.38
N LYS A 178 13.89 22.01 30.87
CA LYS A 178 13.08 22.92 31.71
C LYS A 178 11.60 22.48 31.78
N PRO A 179 10.91 22.70 32.91
CA PRO A 179 9.56 22.16 33.13
C PRO A 179 8.49 22.51 32.07
N ARG A 180 8.52 23.71 31.48
CA ARG A 180 7.59 24.07 30.39
C ARG A 180 7.76 23.18 29.16
N MET A 181 9.01 22.89 28.79
CA MET A 181 9.34 22.01 27.65
C MET A 181 9.05 20.55 27.95
N LEU A 182 9.34 20.08 29.17
CA LEU A 182 9.00 18.70 29.58
C LEU A 182 7.49 18.45 29.51
N ARG A 183 6.67 19.46 29.83
CA ARG A 183 5.21 19.36 29.62
C ARG A 183 4.84 19.35 28.14
N LEU A 184 5.51 20.13 27.28
CA LEU A 184 5.29 20.08 25.83
C LEU A 184 5.61 18.69 25.27
N ILE A 185 6.74 18.09 25.68
CA ILE A 185 7.12 16.72 25.34
C ILE A 185 6.00 15.74 25.66
N GLY A 186 5.51 15.75 26.91
CA GLY A 186 4.38 14.90 27.33
C GLY A 186 3.16 15.03 26.42
N ARG A 187 2.83 16.26 26.00
CA ARG A 187 1.63 16.50 25.18
C ARG A 187 1.77 16.10 23.71
N LYS A 188 2.96 16.26 23.09
CA LYS A 188 3.08 16.24 21.62
C LYS A 188 4.31 15.54 21.03
N ALA A 189 5.36 15.29 21.81
CA ALA A 189 6.57 14.68 21.27
C ALA A 189 6.55 13.15 21.40
N ASP A 190 7.34 12.48 20.58
CA ASP A 190 7.50 11.02 20.56
C ASP A 190 8.78 10.59 21.27
N GLY A 191 9.66 11.54 21.57
CA GLY A 191 10.89 11.29 22.30
C GLY A 191 11.39 12.47 23.12
N TRP A 192 12.08 12.16 24.22
CA TRP A 192 12.83 13.13 25.02
C TRP A 192 14.33 12.86 24.91
N LEU A 193 15.10 13.86 24.49
CA LEU A 193 16.55 13.74 24.23
C LEU A 193 17.39 14.72 25.07
N PRO A 194 17.59 14.47 26.38
CA PRO A 194 18.54 15.17 27.24
C PRO A 194 19.98 14.69 27.04
N SER A 195 20.93 15.43 27.64
CA SER A 195 22.32 14.97 27.79
C SER A 195 22.65 14.77 29.27
N LEU A 196 23.22 13.61 29.60
CA LEU A 196 23.49 13.21 30.99
C LEU A 196 24.40 14.22 31.71
N GLY A 197 25.41 14.74 31.02
CA GLY A 197 26.33 15.73 31.58
C GLY A 197 25.69 17.05 32.01
N TYR A 198 24.51 17.40 31.51
CA TYR A 198 23.77 18.60 31.92
C TYR A 198 22.65 18.32 32.92
N LEU A 199 21.98 17.17 32.78
CA LEU A 199 20.83 16.81 33.61
C LEU A 199 21.26 16.19 34.95
N GLY A 200 22.32 15.39 34.93
CA GLY A 200 22.66 14.46 36.01
C GLY A 200 21.68 13.29 36.12
N VAL A 201 22.10 12.20 36.77
CA VAL A 201 21.25 11.01 37.00
C VAL A 201 20.02 11.39 37.84
N ASP A 202 20.22 12.18 38.90
CA ASP A 202 19.15 12.62 39.81
C ASP A 202 18.05 13.45 39.12
N GLY A 203 18.36 14.05 37.97
CA GLY A 203 17.42 14.85 37.19
C GLY A 203 16.41 14.03 36.38
N LEU A 204 16.67 12.73 36.13
CA LEU A 204 15.83 11.86 35.30
C LEU A 204 14.46 11.63 35.91
N ALA A 205 14.40 11.20 37.18
CA ALA A 205 13.14 10.84 37.83
C ALA A 205 12.16 12.04 37.96
N PRO A 206 12.57 13.25 38.39
CA PRO A 206 11.69 14.42 38.38
C PRO A 206 11.21 14.83 36.98
N ALA A 207 12.07 14.69 35.96
CA ALA A 207 11.72 15.02 34.59
C ALA A 207 10.68 14.04 34.01
N ASN A 208 10.89 12.73 34.21
CA ASN A 208 9.92 11.69 33.83
C ASN A 208 8.55 11.94 34.45
N ARG A 209 8.47 12.23 35.76
CA ARG A 209 7.19 12.58 36.41
C ARG A 209 6.47 13.76 35.75
N THR A 210 7.23 14.75 35.26
CA THR A 210 6.67 15.91 34.57
C THR A 210 6.15 15.57 33.18
N ILE A 211 6.90 14.76 32.43
CA ILE A 211 6.54 14.28 31.10
C ILE A 211 5.30 13.38 31.20
N ASP A 212 5.36 12.34 32.03
CA ASP A 212 4.29 11.35 32.21
C ASP A 212 3.00 12.02 32.68
N GLY A 213 3.10 12.92 33.67
CA GLY A 213 1.95 13.67 34.15
C GLY A 213 1.35 14.61 33.11
N ALA A 214 2.12 15.08 32.13
CA ALA A 214 1.61 15.87 31.02
C ALA A 214 1.01 14.99 29.90
N ALA A 215 1.60 13.83 29.62
CA ALA A 215 1.08 12.83 28.68
C ALA A 215 -0.30 12.34 29.12
N VAL A 216 -0.44 11.90 30.37
CA VAL A 216 -1.72 11.44 30.94
C VAL A 216 -2.78 12.55 30.88
N LYS A 217 -2.42 13.81 31.18
CA LYS A 217 -3.35 14.95 31.07
C LYS A 217 -3.78 15.25 29.63
N ALA A 218 -2.96 14.90 28.66
CA ALA A 218 -3.26 15.01 27.23
C ALA A 218 -3.99 13.77 26.69
N GLY A 219 -4.27 12.77 27.53
CA GLY A 219 -4.90 11.51 27.10
C GLY A 219 -3.95 10.57 26.35
N ARG A 220 -2.63 10.71 26.53
CA ARG A 220 -1.60 9.83 25.94
C ARG A 220 -1.07 8.84 26.96
N ASP A 221 -0.67 7.66 26.51
CA ASP A 221 0.10 6.72 27.32
C ASP A 221 1.56 7.22 27.41
N PRO A 222 2.16 7.36 28.62
CA PRO A 222 3.57 7.71 28.75
C PRO A 222 4.54 6.80 27.97
N ARG A 223 4.14 5.55 27.70
CA ARG A 223 4.88 4.60 26.86
C ARG A 223 4.88 4.98 25.38
N GLU A 224 4.07 5.93 24.92
CA GLU A 224 4.19 6.49 23.56
C GLU A 224 5.47 7.34 23.40
N ILE A 225 6.09 7.76 24.50
CA ILE A 225 7.19 8.72 24.49
C ILE A 225 8.47 7.96 24.82
N ARG A 226 9.41 7.90 23.89
CA ARG A 226 10.73 7.28 24.08
C ARG A 226 11.65 8.15 24.94
N ARG A 227 12.49 7.53 25.78
CA ARG A 227 13.50 8.23 26.58
C ARG A 227 14.87 7.97 25.96
N LEU A 228 15.43 9.01 25.34
CA LEU A 228 16.76 8.98 24.78
C LEU A 228 17.75 9.64 25.75
N LEU A 229 19.04 9.38 25.64
CA LEU A 229 20.04 10.01 26.49
C LEU A 229 21.40 10.09 25.79
N ASN A 230 21.94 11.30 25.65
CA ASN A 230 23.35 11.45 25.29
C ASN A 230 24.21 11.11 26.51
N VAL A 231 25.10 10.15 26.34
CA VAL A 231 26.07 9.68 27.34
C VAL A 231 27.49 9.93 26.83
N GLY A 232 28.42 10.23 27.73
CA GLY A 232 29.80 10.51 27.37
C GLY A 232 30.72 10.09 28.50
N GLY A 233 31.91 9.61 28.14
CA GLY A 233 32.81 8.97 29.09
C GLY A 233 34.11 8.52 28.43
N ARG A 234 34.88 7.67 29.11
CA ARG A 234 36.15 7.12 28.61
C ARG A 234 36.20 5.61 28.85
N PHE A 235 36.71 4.88 27.86
CA PHE A 235 37.02 3.47 28.03
C PHE A 235 38.47 3.31 28.49
N GLY A 236 38.69 2.48 29.51
CA GLY A 236 40.01 2.20 30.06
C GLY A 236 40.03 0.95 30.94
N GLU A 237 41.22 0.49 31.33
CA GLU A 237 41.37 -0.74 32.13
C GLU A 237 40.96 -0.57 33.60
N ARG A 238 40.99 0.66 34.12
CA ARG A 238 40.75 0.96 35.53
C ARG A 238 39.42 1.69 35.69
N ARG A 239 38.67 1.30 36.72
CA ARG A 239 37.45 2.01 37.11
C ARG A 239 37.79 3.41 37.62
N GLY A 240 37.10 4.41 37.10
CA GLY A 240 37.19 5.82 37.40
C GLY A 240 35.85 6.39 37.87
N GLY A 241 35.50 7.58 37.39
CA GLY A 241 34.19 8.19 37.63
C GLY A 241 33.05 7.55 36.82
N LEU A 242 31.90 8.22 36.79
CA LEU A 242 30.74 7.81 35.99
C LEU A 242 31.14 7.67 34.51
N LEU A 243 30.90 6.50 33.93
CA LEU A 243 31.22 6.11 32.57
C LEU A 243 32.72 6.30 32.23
N ASP A 244 33.61 6.07 33.18
CA ASP A 244 35.06 6.11 33.01
C ASP A 244 35.66 4.80 33.52
N GLY A 245 35.99 3.88 32.60
CA GLY A 245 36.49 2.56 32.95
C GLY A 245 36.17 1.47 31.92
N PRO A 246 36.24 0.18 32.32
CA PRO A 246 36.05 -0.93 31.40
C PRO A 246 34.58 -1.07 30.97
N PRO A 247 34.28 -1.72 29.83
CA PRO A 247 32.91 -1.90 29.32
C PRO A 247 31.92 -2.49 30.33
N ALA A 248 32.37 -3.42 31.19
CA ALA A 248 31.53 -3.98 32.25
C ALA A 248 31.01 -2.92 33.23
N GLN A 249 31.82 -1.91 33.57
CA GLN A 249 31.38 -0.80 34.43
C GLN A 249 30.30 0.03 33.72
N TRP A 250 30.44 0.27 32.41
CA TRP A 250 29.42 0.98 31.64
C TRP A 250 28.08 0.23 31.65
N VAL A 251 28.09 -1.10 31.50
CA VAL A 251 26.86 -1.92 31.59
C VAL A 251 26.22 -1.79 32.98
N GLU A 252 27.02 -1.91 34.05
CA GLU A 252 26.54 -1.76 35.43
C GLU A 252 25.90 -0.38 35.69
N GLU A 253 26.45 0.68 35.11
CA GLU A 253 25.98 2.06 35.32
C GLU A 253 24.82 2.45 34.42
N LEU A 254 24.72 1.89 33.21
CA LEU A 254 23.62 2.16 32.28
C LEU A 254 22.37 1.31 32.57
N LEU A 255 22.54 0.12 33.16
CA LEU A 255 21.42 -0.78 33.47
C LEU A 255 20.33 -0.12 34.33
N PRO A 256 20.64 0.54 35.47
CA PRO A 256 19.62 1.25 36.25
C PRO A 256 18.93 2.37 35.47
N LEU A 257 19.64 3.03 34.54
CA LEU A 257 19.03 4.08 33.71
C LEU A 257 17.95 3.49 32.79
N ALA A 258 18.16 2.27 32.30
CA ALA A 258 17.16 1.58 31.48
C ALA A 258 15.97 1.09 32.32
N VAL A 259 16.22 0.32 33.38
CA VAL A 259 15.14 -0.39 34.11
C VAL A 259 14.44 0.47 35.18
N GLU A 260 15.11 1.49 35.72
CA GLU A 260 14.53 2.37 36.75
C GLU A 260 14.11 3.74 36.22
N HIS A 261 14.70 4.19 35.12
CA HIS A 261 14.39 5.49 34.51
C HIS A 261 13.83 5.40 33.09
N GLY A 262 13.70 4.20 32.54
CA GLY A 262 13.05 3.94 31.25
C GLY A 262 13.87 4.41 30.05
N VAL A 263 15.17 4.70 30.21
CA VAL A 263 16.04 5.10 29.09
C VAL A 263 16.19 3.92 28.13
N SER A 264 15.75 4.12 26.89
CA SER A 264 15.71 3.07 25.86
C SER A 264 16.50 3.43 24.61
N THR A 265 17.09 4.63 24.55
CA THR A 265 18.07 4.96 23.52
C THR A 265 19.29 5.61 24.15
N PHE A 266 20.46 4.97 24.04
CA PHE A 266 21.73 5.51 24.53
C PHE A 266 22.56 6.02 23.35
N ILE A 267 22.93 7.30 23.37
CA ILE A 267 23.67 7.94 22.30
C ILE A 267 25.07 8.31 22.81
N LEU A 268 26.10 7.63 22.32
CA LEU A 268 27.49 7.89 22.70
C LEU A 268 27.98 9.20 22.09
N ALA A 269 28.34 10.17 22.92
CA ALA A 269 28.92 11.43 22.51
C ALA A 269 30.44 11.32 22.33
N GLY A 270 30.92 11.63 21.13
CA GLY A 270 32.34 11.71 20.82
C GLY A 270 32.68 11.16 19.44
N ASP A 271 33.85 11.57 18.93
CA ASP A 271 34.31 11.26 17.57
C ASP A 271 35.44 10.20 17.55
N ASP A 272 35.62 9.44 18.64
CA ASP A 272 36.64 8.39 18.72
C ASP A 272 36.11 7.06 18.14
N PRO A 273 36.62 6.58 16.98
CA PRO A 273 36.17 5.33 16.37
C PRO A 273 36.36 4.11 17.26
N ARG A 274 37.39 4.12 18.14
CA ARG A 274 37.64 2.99 19.05
C ARG A 274 36.61 2.94 20.15
N ALA A 275 36.26 4.08 20.75
CA ALA A 275 35.18 4.16 21.73
C ALA A 275 33.83 3.75 21.13
N MET A 276 33.54 4.17 19.90
CA MET A 276 32.33 3.75 19.16
C MET A 276 32.29 2.22 19.00
N GLN A 277 33.40 1.61 18.58
CA GLN A 277 33.49 0.16 18.41
C GLN A 277 33.26 -0.58 19.73
N VAL A 278 33.96 -0.19 20.80
CA VAL A 278 33.82 -0.83 22.13
C VAL A 278 32.39 -0.70 22.66
N PHE A 279 31.76 0.46 22.49
CA PHE A 279 30.38 0.66 22.92
C PHE A 279 29.39 -0.22 22.15
N ALA A 280 29.54 -0.35 20.83
CA ALA A 280 28.64 -1.15 20.00
C ALA A 280 28.86 -2.66 20.13
N GLU A 281 30.12 -3.11 20.19
CA GLU A 281 30.46 -4.55 20.18
C GLU A 281 30.46 -5.16 21.58
N GLU A 282 30.74 -4.39 22.64
CA GLU A 282 30.86 -4.91 24.01
C GLU A 282 29.74 -4.42 24.93
N VAL A 283 29.47 -3.11 24.99
CA VAL A 283 28.49 -2.53 25.94
C VAL A 283 27.05 -2.79 25.50
N ALA A 284 26.72 -2.49 24.24
CA ALA A 284 25.36 -2.59 23.73
C ALA A 284 24.74 -4.00 23.83
N PRO A 285 25.38 -5.09 23.35
CA PRO A 285 24.84 -6.44 23.50
C PRO A 285 24.73 -6.87 24.97
N ALA A 286 25.75 -6.60 25.78
CA ALA A 286 25.73 -6.94 27.21
C ALA A 286 24.63 -6.20 27.99
N LEU A 287 24.38 -4.93 27.66
CA LEU A 287 23.28 -4.15 28.24
C LEU A 287 21.92 -4.67 27.80
N ARG A 288 21.75 -5.06 26.52
CA ARG A 288 20.52 -5.71 26.04
C ARG A 288 20.22 -6.98 26.82
N ASP A 289 21.21 -7.85 27.01
CA ASP A 289 21.07 -9.10 27.77
C ASP A 289 20.70 -8.84 29.24
N ALA A 290 21.37 -7.87 29.88
CA ALA A 290 21.11 -7.49 31.26
C ALA A 290 19.68 -6.93 31.44
N VAL A 291 19.26 -6.01 30.57
CA VAL A 291 17.90 -5.44 30.61
C VAL A 291 16.85 -6.51 30.34
N ALA A 292 17.07 -7.42 29.39
CA ALA A 292 16.15 -8.53 29.12
C ALA A 292 16.02 -9.47 30.32
N ALA A 293 17.11 -9.75 31.05
CA ALA A 293 17.07 -10.54 32.27
C ALA A 293 16.28 -9.86 33.40
N GLU A 294 16.49 -8.56 33.62
CA GLU A 294 15.74 -7.79 34.62
C GLU A 294 14.25 -7.71 34.27
N ARG A 295 13.90 -7.40 33.01
CA ARG A 295 12.51 -7.32 32.54
C ARG A 295 11.78 -8.67 32.67
N ARG A 296 12.44 -9.78 32.36
CA ARG A 296 11.87 -11.13 32.58
C ARG A 296 11.59 -11.40 34.06
N THR A 297 12.49 -10.97 34.94
CA THR A 297 12.34 -11.15 36.40
C THR A 297 11.21 -10.27 36.95
N ALA A 298 11.08 -9.05 36.44
CA ALA A 298 10.06 -8.09 36.84
C ALA A 298 8.68 -8.33 36.20
N GLY A 299 8.60 -9.11 35.12
CA GLY A 299 7.38 -9.31 34.34
C GLY A 299 6.98 -8.06 33.54
N THR A 300 7.95 -7.26 33.11
CA THR A 300 7.69 -6.02 32.35
C THR A 300 7.23 -6.35 30.93
N GLU A 301 6.07 -5.81 30.54
CA GLU A 301 5.59 -5.87 29.15
C GLU A 301 6.54 -5.11 28.21
N THR A 302 6.87 -5.71 27.07
CA THR A 302 7.75 -5.12 26.05
C THR A 302 7.08 -5.11 24.69
N GLY A 303 7.44 -4.13 23.86
CA GLY A 303 6.98 -4.05 22.46
C GLY A 303 6.47 -2.66 22.08
N ALA A 304 5.92 -2.57 20.86
CA ALA A 304 5.33 -1.34 20.35
C ALA A 304 4.04 -1.01 21.10
N VAL A 305 3.88 0.26 21.47
CA VAL A 305 2.66 0.77 22.10
C VAL A 305 1.84 1.50 21.04
N ARG A 306 0.62 1.03 20.76
CA ARG A 306 -0.33 1.79 19.94
C ARG A 306 -0.77 3.04 20.70
N SER A 307 -0.82 4.16 20.00
CA SER A 307 -1.24 5.43 20.62
C SER A 307 -2.69 5.36 21.10
N ASN A 308 -3.02 6.09 22.16
CA ASN A 308 -4.40 6.16 22.63
C ASN A 308 -5.36 6.70 21.55
N SER A 309 -4.88 7.53 20.63
CA SER A 309 -5.69 7.97 19.48
C SER A 309 -5.98 6.84 18.49
N ALA A 310 -5.02 5.94 18.23
CA ALA A 310 -5.25 4.75 17.42
C ALA A 310 -6.22 3.79 18.12
N LEU A 311 -6.01 3.54 19.42
CA LEU A 311 -6.91 2.72 20.23
C LEU A 311 -8.34 3.28 20.26
N ALA A 312 -8.50 4.61 20.33
CA ALA A 312 -9.81 5.27 20.28
C ALA A 312 -10.48 5.22 18.90
N ALA A 313 -9.73 4.95 17.82
CA ALA A 313 -10.26 4.82 16.47
C ALA A 313 -10.73 3.39 16.13
N ARG A 314 -10.46 2.41 17.01
CA ARG A 314 -10.95 1.03 16.90
C ARG A 314 -12.47 0.96 16.72
N ARG A 315 -12.93 -0.05 15.99
CA ARG A 315 -14.35 -0.28 15.70
C ARG A 315 -14.94 -1.30 16.67
N PRO A 316 -16.19 -1.13 17.14
CA PRO A 316 -16.85 -2.13 17.97
C PRO A 316 -17.08 -3.43 17.17
N GLY A 317 -17.12 -4.57 17.86
CA GLY A 317 -17.39 -5.88 17.26
C GLY A 317 -16.15 -6.66 16.79
N ILE A 318 -14.96 -6.04 16.85
CA ILE A 318 -13.67 -6.72 16.58
C ILE A 318 -12.91 -6.86 17.91
N ASP A 319 -12.50 -8.08 18.23
CA ASP A 319 -11.63 -8.37 19.36
C ASP A 319 -10.16 -8.19 19.00
N TYR A 320 -9.69 -6.93 19.07
CA TYR A 320 -8.31 -6.58 18.72
C TYR A 320 -7.26 -7.22 19.63
N GLU A 321 -7.64 -7.63 20.85
CA GLU A 321 -6.70 -8.21 21.82
C GLU A 321 -6.42 -9.69 21.53
N SER A 322 -7.27 -10.36 20.74
CA SER A 322 -7.05 -11.74 20.30
C SER A 322 -6.47 -11.88 18.89
N ILE A 323 -5.97 -10.78 18.30
CA ILE A 323 -5.22 -10.84 17.05
C ILE A 323 -4.04 -11.81 17.23
N PRO A 324 -3.90 -12.83 16.36
CA PRO A 324 -2.80 -13.78 16.46
C PRO A 324 -1.44 -13.08 16.45
N PRO A 325 -0.47 -13.46 17.33
CA PRO A 325 0.81 -12.78 17.43
C PRO A 325 1.58 -12.67 16.11
N ARG A 326 1.47 -13.69 15.25
CA ARG A 326 2.06 -13.73 13.90
C ARG A 326 1.53 -12.62 12.98
N LEU A 327 0.30 -12.18 13.20
CA LEU A 327 -0.36 -11.15 12.38
C LEU A 327 -0.24 -9.76 12.99
N ALA A 328 0.00 -9.65 14.30
CA ALA A 328 -0.08 -8.39 15.05
C ALA A 328 0.86 -7.31 14.53
N GLU A 329 2.07 -7.67 14.09
CA GLU A 329 3.07 -6.73 13.57
C GLU A 329 2.66 -6.11 12.22
N ARG A 330 1.98 -6.88 11.37
CA ARG A 330 1.56 -6.46 10.01
C ARG A 330 0.09 -6.04 9.95
N ALA A 331 -0.63 -6.16 11.07
CA ALA A 331 -2.00 -5.73 11.21
C ALA A 331 -2.06 -4.20 11.23
N VAL A 332 -2.95 -3.62 10.43
CA VAL A 332 -3.16 -2.18 10.37
C VAL A 332 -4.54 -1.84 10.91
N GLU A 333 -4.57 -1.04 11.95
CA GLU A 333 -5.77 -0.55 12.61
C GLU A 333 -6.08 0.91 12.19
N PRO A 334 -7.34 1.37 12.36
CA PRO A 334 -7.66 2.78 12.26
C PRO A 334 -6.76 3.62 13.18
N GLY A 335 -6.19 4.69 12.62
CA GLY A 335 -5.29 5.59 13.35
C GLY A 335 -3.80 5.22 13.24
N ASP A 336 -3.47 4.02 12.76
CA ASP A 336 -2.09 3.70 12.39
C ASP A 336 -1.65 4.52 11.17
N PHE A 337 -0.37 4.89 11.10
CA PHE A 337 0.20 5.71 10.02
C PHE A 337 -0.13 5.16 8.62
N GLY A 338 0.02 3.83 8.43
CA GLY A 338 -0.23 3.15 7.15
C GLY A 338 -1.70 2.93 6.80
N TYR A 339 -2.66 3.30 7.66
CA TYR A 339 -4.08 3.00 7.46
C TYR A 339 -4.65 3.65 6.18
N ALA A 340 -4.18 4.84 5.82
CA ALA A 340 -4.61 5.54 4.61
C ALA A 340 -4.30 4.77 3.32
N ASP A 341 -3.24 3.97 3.32
CA ASP A 341 -2.76 3.22 2.16
C ASP A 341 -3.52 1.91 1.95
N VAL A 342 -4.13 1.40 3.01
CA VAL A 342 -4.79 0.10 3.03
C VAL A 342 -6.29 0.16 3.22
N ARG A 343 -6.89 1.33 3.46
CA ARG A 343 -8.36 1.45 3.62
C ARG A 343 -9.14 1.43 2.31
N SER A 344 -8.54 1.89 1.22
CA SER A 344 -9.22 2.09 -0.07
C SER A 344 -8.85 1.03 -1.11
N THR A 345 -9.68 0.95 -2.15
CA THR A 345 -9.46 0.14 -3.35
C THR A 345 -9.33 1.06 -4.57
N TYR A 346 -9.11 0.49 -5.76
CA TYR A 346 -8.89 1.26 -6.99
C TYR A 346 -9.98 2.33 -7.25
N MET A 347 -11.25 1.99 -7.01
CA MET A 347 -12.37 2.92 -7.21
C MET A 347 -13.08 3.32 -5.91
N ARG A 348 -13.11 2.43 -4.90
CA ARG A 348 -13.94 2.59 -3.71
C ARG A 348 -13.14 3.01 -2.48
N GLY A 349 -13.65 4.01 -1.78
CA GLY A 349 -13.16 4.35 -0.44
C GLY A 349 -13.70 3.37 0.60
N GLY A 350 -12.86 2.97 1.55
CA GLY A 350 -13.24 2.10 2.66
C GLY A 350 -12.86 2.66 4.02
N SER A 351 -13.39 2.06 5.07
CA SER A 351 -13.05 2.35 6.46
C SER A 351 -13.06 1.05 7.29
N PRO A 352 -12.26 0.04 6.90
CA PRO A 352 -12.23 -1.23 7.59
C PRO A 352 -11.80 -1.04 9.06
N GLY A 353 -12.39 -1.81 9.96
CA GLY A 353 -11.99 -1.82 11.36
C GLY A 353 -10.63 -2.47 11.58
N LEU A 354 -10.19 -3.35 10.69
CA LEU A 354 -8.89 -4.02 10.77
C LEU A 354 -8.45 -4.51 9.38
N VAL A 355 -7.17 -4.35 9.06
CA VAL A 355 -6.55 -4.97 7.87
C VAL A 355 -5.48 -5.95 8.32
N LEU A 356 -5.68 -7.24 8.03
CA LEU A 356 -4.73 -8.31 8.28
C LEU A 356 -3.92 -8.58 7.00
N ARG A 357 -2.59 -8.63 7.11
CA ARG A 357 -1.68 -8.74 5.96
C ARG A 357 -0.76 -9.97 6.07
N PRO A 358 -1.34 -11.19 5.99
CA PRO A 358 -0.55 -12.42 6.05
C PRO A 358 0.48 -12.47 4.91
N ASP A 359 1.66 -12.98 5.21
CA ASP A 359 2.78 -13.16 4.28
C ASP A 359 3.10 -14.64 3.99
N ASP A 360 2.37 -15.57 4.62
CA ASP A 360 2.36 -16.99 4.28
C ASP A 360 0.97 -17.64 4.50
N VAL A 361 0.86 -18.91 4.13
CA VAL A 361 -0.40 -19.67 4.20
C VAL A 361 -0.85 -19.93 5.65
N ASP A 362 0.08 -20.09 6.58
CA ASP A 362 -0.26 -20.31 8.00
C ASP A 362 -0.83 -19.02 8.63
N GLY A 363 -0.21 -17.88 8.36
CA GLY A 363 -0.76 -16.57 8.74
C GLY A 363 -2.11 -16.32 8.10
N LEU A 364 -2.32 -16.72 6.84
CA LEU A 364 -3.63 -16.61 6.19
C LEU A 364 -4.70 -17.48 6.88
N ARG A 365 -4.33 -18.71 7.28
CA ARG A 365 -5.22 -19.60 8.05
C ARG A 365 -5.60 -19.00 9.39
N GLU A 366 -4.62 -18.45 10.12
CA GLU A 366 -4.87 -17.73 11.38
C GLU A 366 -5.76 -16.49 11.18
N ALA A 367 -5.55 -15.75 10.09
CA ALA A 367 -6.35 -14.56 9.77
C ALA A 367 -7.81 -14.92 9.49
N LEU A 368 -8.05 -15.99 8.72
CA LEU A 368 -9.40 -16.48 8.44
C LEU A 368 -10.07 -17.03 9.70
N ALA A 369 -9.35 -17.82 10.51
CA ALA A 369 -9.85 -18.34 11.77
C ALA A 369 -10.23 -17.21 12.74
N PHE A 370 -9.36 -16.20 12.89
CA PHE A 370 -9.62 -15.02 13.69
C PHE A 370 -10.86 -14.27 13.19
N ALA A 371 -10.97 -14.02 11.88
CA ALA A 371 -12.11 -13.32 11.30
C ALA A 371 -13.41 -14.10 11.55
N ARG A 372 -13.42 -15.43 11.34
CA ARG A 372 -14.60 -16.28 11.58
C ARG A 372 -15.00 -16.36 13.05
N ALA A 373 -14.06 -16.22 13.98
CA ALA A 373 -14.34 -16.20 15.41
C ALA A 373 -15.02 -14.91 15.88
N GLN A 374 -14.95 -13.83 15.09
CA GLN A 374 -15.76 -12.63 15.37
C GLN A 374 -17.21 -12.88 14.95
N ASP A 375 -18.12 -11.98 15.32
CA ASP A 375 -19.52 -11.99 14.89
C ASP A 375 -19.68 -11.70 13.37
N VAL A 376 -18.76 -12.15 12.50
CA VAL A 376 -18.77 -11.98 11.04
C VAL A 376 -20.01 -12.60 10.41
N LEU A 377 -20.58 -13.64 11.00
CA LEU A 377 -21.81 -14.25 10.50
C LEU A 377 -23.02 -13.30 10.60
N GLU A 378 -23.04 -12.35 11.56
CA GLU A 378 -24.18 -11.47 11.81
C GLU A 378 -23.90 -9.96 11.67
N THR A 379 -22.69 -9.44 11.95
CA THR A 379 -22.44 -7.99 12.06
C THR A 379 -21.10 -7.45 11.52
N VAL A 380 -20.01 -8.23 11.45
CA VAL A 380 -18.68 -7.76 11.00
C VAL A 380 -18.41 -8.17 9.54
N PRO A 381 -18.31 -7.24 8.57
CA PRO A 381 -18.00 -7.62 7.19
C PRO A 381 -16.60 -8.24 7.03
N LEU A 382 -16.44 -9.16 6.07
CA LEU A 382 -15.17 -9.79 5.76
C LEU A 382 -14.88 -9.64 4.27
N SER A 383 -13.84 -8.86 3.94
CA SER A 383 -13.39 -8.66 2.57
C SER A 383 -12.04 -9.34 2.33
N ILE A 384 -11.91 -10.02 1.20
CA ILE A 384 -10.63 -10.57 0.74
C ILE A 384 -10.07 -9.65 -0.35
N ARG A 385 -8.80 -9.28 -0.22
CA ARG A 385 -8.14 -8.35 -1.15
C ARG A 385 -6.87 -8.96 -1.72
N SER A 386 -6.87 -9.16 -3.04
CA SER A 386 -5.64 -9.29 -3.83
C SER A 386 -5.18 -7.88 -4.27
N GLY A 387 -5.49 -7.48 -5.51
CA GLY A 387 -5.05 -6.19 -6.04
C GLY A 387 -5.93 -4.99 -5.79
N GLY A 388 -7.03 -5.15 -5.08
CA GLY A 388 -7.94 -4.03 -4.82
C GLY A 388 -8.59 -3.45 -6.09
N HIS A 389 -8.59 -4.16 -7.23
CA HIS A 389 -8.97 -3.59 -8.53
C HIS A 389 -10.41 -3.90 -8.97
N GLY A 390 -11.13 -4.75 -8.22
CA GLY A 390 -12.50 -5.10 -8.56
C GLY A 390 -13.40 -3.87 -8.54
N ILE A 391 -14.04 -3.58 -9.68
CA ILE A 391 -14.85 -2.37 -9.89
C ILE A 391 -16.01 -2.30 -8.89
N SER A 392 -16.51 -3.42 -8.40
CA SER A 392 -17.54 -3.47 -7.35
C SER A 392 -17.09 -2.94 -5.98
N GLY A 393 -15.78 -2.74 -5.77
CA GLY A 393 -15.22 -2.24 -4.51
C GLY A 393 -15.42 -3.17 -3.32
N ARG A 394 -15.63 -4.47 -3.55
CA ARG A 394 -15.92 -5.47 -2.50
C ARG A 394 -14.70 -5.99 -1.74
N SER A 395 -13.50 -5.66 -2.21
CA SER A 395 -12.23 -5.93 -1.52
C SER A 395 -11.88 -4.89 -0.43
N THR A 396 -12.87 -4.09 -0.01
CA THR A 396 -12.85 -3.28 1.20
C THR A 396 -14.28 -3.15 1.76
N ASN A 397 -14.39 -2.71 3.00
CA ASN A 397 -15.65 -2.56 3.71
C ASN A 397 -15.63 -1.35 4.66
N ASP A 398 -16.71 -1.18 5.43
CA ASP A 398 -16.80 -0.22 6.52
C ASP A 398 -17.00 -0.98 7.83
N GLY A 399 -16.10 -0.77 8.78
CA GLY A 399 -16.15 -1.36 10.12
C GLY A 399 -15.72 -2.83 10.22
N GLY A 400 -15.47 -3.51 9.10
CA GLY A 400 -15.14 -4.94 9.06
C GLY A 400 -13.66 -5.27 9.00
N ILE A 401 -13.36 -6.52 8.68
CA ILE A 401 -12.01 -7.05 8.52
C ILE A 401 -11.68 -7.14 7.03
N VAL A 402 -10.49 -6.72 6.64
CA VAL A 402 -9.91 -6.98 5.32
C VAL A 402 -8.74 -7.93 5.49
N ILE A 403 -8.78 -9.07 4.81
CA ILE A 403 -7.60 -9.94 4.65
C ILE A 403 -6.94 -9.58 3.33
N ASP A 404 -5.75 -8.98 3.42
CA ASP A 404 -4.97 -8.50 2.29
C ASP A 404 -3.85 -9.49 1.93
N LEU A 405 -3.97 -10.08 0.76
CA LEU A 405 -3.08 -11.09 0.21
C LEU A 405 -1.88 -10.48 -0.53
N GLY A 406 -1.71 -9.16 -0.50
CA GLY A 406 -0.69 -8.45 -1.27
C GLY A 406 0.75 -8.91 -1.00
N ALA A 407 1.03 -9.55 0.14
CA ALA A 407 2.35 -10.11 0.44
C ALA A 407 2.54 -11.56 -0.07
N LEU A 408 1.48 -12.21 -0.57
CA LEU A 408 1.55 -13.51 -1.23
C LEU A 408 1.70 -13.30 -2.75
N ASP A 409 2.80 -12.67 -3.16
CA ASP A 409 3.03 -12.15 -4.52
C ASP A 409 4.16 -12.84 -5.28
N SER A 410 4.62 -14.01 -4.81
CA SER A 410 5.67 -14.80 -5.45
C SER A 410 5.31 -15.19 -6.90
N ILE A 411 6.29 -15.14 -7.81
CA ILE A 411 6.18 -15.61 -9.19
C ILE A 411 7.37 -16.53 -9.48
N GLU A 412 7.10 -17.80 -9.74
CA GLU A 412 8.12 -18.85 -9.91
C GLU A 412 7.84 -19.67 -11.17
N VAL A 413 8.85 -19.82 -12.05
CA VAL A 413 8.80 -20.81 -13.13
C VAL A 413 9.14 -22.17 -12.54
N ILE A 414 8.17 -23.07 -12.48
CA ILE A 414 8.31 -24.38 -11.81
C ILE A 414 8.59 -25.53 -12.79
N ASP A 415 8.30 -25.34 -14.09
CA ASP A 415 8.69 -26.27 -15.15
C ASP A 415 8.86 -25.51 -16.48
N GLU A 416 10.11 -25.31 -16.91
CA GLU A 416 10.39 -24.55 -18.12
C GLU A 416 9.92 -25.27 -19.39
N SER A 417 10.05 -26.60 -19.43
CA SER A 417 9.69 -27.42 -20.59
C SER A 417 8.19 -27.43 -20.87
N ARG A 418 7.39 -27.29 -19.81
CA ARG A 418 5.93 -27.19 -19.88
C ARG A 418 5.43 -25.76 -19.79
N ARG A 419 6.33 -24.78 -19.68
CA ARG A 419 6.02 -23.35 -19.45
C ARG A 419 5.09 -23.14 -18.25
N LEU A 420 5.29 -23.93 -17.19
CA LEU A 420 4.44 -23.91 -16.01
C LEU A 420 4.99 -22.91 -14.99
N VAL A 421 4.12 -21.99 -14.56
CA VAL A 421 4.45 -20.88 -13.66
C VAL A 421 3.53 -20.92 -12.46
N ARG A 422 4.09 -20.90 -11.25
CA ARG A 422 3.36 -20.73 -9.99
C ARG A 422 3.33 -19.26 -9.60
N ILE A 423 2.14 -18.73 -9.35
CA ILE A 423 1.90 -17.31 -9.09
C ILE A 423 1.04 -17.14 -7.85
N GLY A 424 1.47 -16.27 -6.94
CA GLY A 424 0.72 -15.90 -5.74
C GLY A 424 -0.45 -14.96 -6.04
N PRO A 425 -1.55 -15.01 -5.25
CA PRO A 425 -2.75 -14.20 -5.45
C PRO A 425 -2.50 -12.69 -5.30
N GLY A 426 -1.46 -12.30 -4.57
CA GLY A 426 -1.06 -10.92 -4.30
C GLY A 426 -0.36 -10.24 -5.46
N ALA A 427 0.22 -11.00 -6.39
CA ALA A 427 0.97 -10.49 -7.53
C ALA A 427 0.13 -9.58 -8.44
N ARG A 428 0.79 -8.70 -9.19
CA ARG A 428 0.17 -7.85 -10.22
C ARG A 428 0.53 -8.34 -11.62
N TRP A 429 -0.37 -8.14 -12.58
CA TRP A 429 -0.12 -8.62 -13.94
C TRP A 429 1.06 -7.96 -14.63
N MET A 430 1.43 -6.72 -14.27
CA MET A 430 2.68 -6.12 -14.76
C MET A 430 3.94 -6.81 -14.22
N ASP A 431 3.90 -7.30 -12.98
CA ASP A 431 5.02 -8.02 -12.36
C ASP A 431 5.15 -9.42 -12.97
N VAL A 432 4.01 -10.09 -13.21
CA VAL A 432 3.96 -11.35 -13.96
C VAL A 432 4.53 -11.17 -15.36
N ALA A 433 4.11 -10.15 -16.10
CA ALA A 433 4.63 -9.89 -17.44
C ALA A 433 6.14 -9.57 -17.42
N ALA A 434 6.62 -8.87 -16.39
CA ALA A 434 8.04 -8.59 -16.22
C ALA A 434 8.86 -9.87 -15.92
N ALA A 435 8.32 -10.77 -15.09
CA ALA A 435 8.97 -12.03 -14.72
C ALA A 435 9.02 -13.05 -15.89
N LEU A 436 8.02 -13.04 -16.76
CA LEU A 436 7.94 -13.96 -17.91
C LEU A 436 8.64 -13.44 -19.17
N ALA A 437 8.87 -12.12 -19.28
CA ALA A 437 9.52 -11.52 -20.45
C ALA A 437 10.89 -12.13 -20.82
N PRO A 438 11.79 -12.50 -19.88
CA PRO A 438 13.07 -13.14 -20.23
C PRO A 438 12.93 -14.48 -20.95
N TYR A 439 11.79 -15.17 -20.81
CA TYR A 439 11.52 -16.45 -21.45
C TYR A 439 10.80 -16.31 -22.80
N GLY A 440 10.42 -15.09 -23.19
CA GLY A 440 9.56 -14.86 -24.36
C GLY A 440 8.12 -15.36 -24.14
N TRP A 441 7.68 -15.41 -22.88
CA TRP A 441 6.35 -15.90 -22.53
C TRP A 441 5.43 -14.79 -22.06
N ALA A 442 4.13 -15.03 -22.19
CA ALA A 442 3.09 -14.22 -21.58
C ALA A 442 1.93 -15.08 -21.10
N LEU A 443 1.09 -14.48 -20.25
CA LEU A 443 -0.20 -15.01 -19.87
C LEU A 443 -1.29 -14.04 -20.29
N SER A 444 -2.38 -14.59 -20.83
CA SER A 444 -3.62 -13.85 -20.99
C SER A 444 -4.08 -13.31 -19.63
N SER A 445 -4.32 -12.01 -19.56
CA SER A 445 -4.63 -11.29 -18.32
C SER A 445 -5.76 -10.28 -18.53
N GLY A 446 -5.65 -9.08 -17.96
CA GLY A 446 -6.51 -7.94 -18.27
C GLY A 446 -5.87 -6.97 -19.26
N ASP A 447 -6.39 -5.75 -19.31
CA ASP A 447 -5.80 -4.63 -20.06
C ASP A 447 -4.99 -3.66 -19.19
N TYR A 448 -4.96 -3.87 -17.87
CA TYR A 448 -4.31 -3.00 -16.90
C TYR A 448 -3.39 -3.76 -15.93
N GLY A 449 -2.14 -3.33 -15.82
CA GLY A 449 -1.10 -4.04 -15.07
C GLY A 449 -1.29 -4.07 -13.56
N GLY A 450 -2.02 -3.09 -13.01
CA GLY A 450 -2.25 -2.95 -11.57
C GLY A 450 -3.32 -3.90 -11.02
N VAL A 451 -3.95 -4.69 -11.87
CA VAL A 451 -4.93 -5.71 -11.45
C VAL A 451 -4.19 -6.85 -10.75
N GLY A 452 -4.71 -7.29 -9.60
CA GLY A 452 -4.16 -8.42 -8.86
C GLY A 452 -4.54 -9.76 -9.47
N VAL A 453 -3.61 -10.72 -9.45
CA VAL A 453 -3.80 -12.05 -10.05
C VAL A 453 -5.00 -12.78 -9.43
N GLY A 454 -5.11 -12.83 -8.11
CA GLY A 454 -6.13 -13.66 -7.44
C GLY A 454 -7.58 -13.37 -7.86
N GLY A 455 -7.96 -12.10 -7.96
CA GLY A 455 -9.32 -11.73 -8.37
C GLY A 455 -9.60 -12.01 -9.85
N LEU A 456 -8.62 -11.76 -10.73
CA LEU A 456 -8.80 -11.94 -12.18
C LEU A 456 -8.77 -13.43 -12.57
N ALA A 457 -7.83 -14.18 -12.00
CA ALA A 457 -7.64 -15.62 -12.21
C ALA A 457 -8.79 -16.50 -11.70
N THR A 458 -9.75 -15.93 -10.96
CA THR A 458 -10.93 -16.64 -10.45
C THR A 458 -12.26 -16.17 -11.05
N ALA A 459 -12.22 -15.10 -11.86
CA ALA A 459 -13.40 -14.48 -12.46
C ALA A 459 -13.49 -14.71 -13.99
N GLY A 460 -12.37 -15.07 -14.63
CA GLY A 460 -12.28 -15.26 -16.08
C GLY A 460 -10.95 -14.71 -16.61
N GLY A 461 -10.89 -13.39 -16.75
CA GLY A 461 -9.73 -12.69 -17.31
C GLY A 461 -9.88 -12.45 -18.80
N ILE A 462 -10.45 -11.29 -19.14
CA ILE A 462 -10.62 -10.79 -20.51
C ILE A 462 -9.62 -9.65 -20.69
N GLY A 463 -8.67 -9.82 -21.61
CA GLY A 463 -7.60 -8.86 -21.88
C GLY A 463 -7.05 -8.99 -23.31
N TRP A 464 -5.88 -8.41 -23.56
CA TRP A 464 -5.32 -8.24 -24.90
C TRP A 464 -4.98 -9.53 -25.66
N LEU A 465 -4.75 -10.63 -24.94
CA LEU A 465 -4.41 -11.93 -25.52
C LEU A 465 -5.60 -12.89 -25.57
N ALA A 466 -6.80 -12.45 -25.13
CA ALA A 466 -7.93 -13.35 -24.92
C ALA A 466 -8.39 -14.03 -26.22
N ARG A 467 -8.38 -13.31 -27.35
CA ARG A 467 -8.85 -13.88 -28.63
C ARG A 467 -7.89 -14.91 -29.21
N GLU A 468 -6.59 -14.74 -29.06
CA GLU A 468 -5.60 -15.70 -29.57
C GLU A 468 -5.42 -16.88 -28.62
N HIS A 469 -5.27 -16.59 -27.33
CA HIS A 469 -4.81 -17.57 -26.33
C HIS A 469 -5.91 -18.06 -25.38
N GLY A 470 -7.06 -17.38 -25.29
CA GLY A 470 -8.15 -17.73 -24.38
C GLY A 470 -8.12 -16.90 -23.09
N LEU A 471 -9.06 -17.19 -22.18
CA LEU A 471 -9.14 -16.47 -20.89
C LEU A 471 -7.97 -16.85 -19.98
N THR A 472 -7.69 -16.02 -18.97
CA THR A 472 -6.72 -16.39 -17.91
C THR A 472 -7.06 -17.72 -17.25
N ILE A 473 -8.34 -17.98 -16.98
CA ILE A 473 -8.81 -19.25 -16.39
C ILE A 473 -8.60 -20.47 -17.30
N ASP A 474 -8.44 -20.29 -18.62
CA ASP A 474 -8.22 -21.39 -19.57
C ASP A 474 -6.76 -21.89 -19.53
N LYS A 475 -5.85 -21.03 -19.02
CA LYS A 475 -4.45 -21.34 -18.79
C LYS A 475 -4.17 -21.91 -17.40
N LEU A 476 -5.16 -21.86 -16.50
CA LEU A 476 -5.03 -22.40 -15.15
C LEU A 476 -5.00 -23.94 -15.21
N ARG A 477 -4.01 -24.54 -14.53
CA ARG A 477 -3.80 -25.99 -14.44
C ARG A 477 -4.04 -26.51 -13.03
N ALA A 478 -3.71 -25.72 -12.02
CA ALA A 478 -4.04 -26.02 -10.63
C ALA A 478 -4.09 -24.75 -9.78
N ALA A 479 -4.70 -24.82 -8.60
CA ALA A 479 -4.62 -23.79 -7.58
C ALA A 479 -4.66 -24.42 -6.18
N ASP A 480 -4.03 -23.77 -5.21
CA ASP A 480 -4.22 -24.12 -3.80
C ASP A 480 -5.21 -23.15 -3.17
N VAL A 481 -6.27 -23.67 -2.54
CA VAL A 481 -7.40 -22.89 -2.02
C VAL A 481 -7.60 -23.17 -0.54
N LEU A 482 -7.60 -22.12 0.28
CA LEU A 482 -7.97 -22.18 1.68
C LEU A 482 -9.49 -22.05 1.81
N LEU A 483 -10.15 -23.11 2.25
CA LEU A 483 -11.60 -23.19 2.42
C LEU A 483 -12.07 -22.48 3.70
N ALA A 484 -13.38 -22.31 3.84
CA ALA A 484 -14.00 -21.58 4.96
C ALA A 484 -13.67 -22.21 6.32
N ASP A 485 -13.52 -23.53 6.39
CA ASP A 485 -13.15 -24.26 7.59
C ASP A 485 -11.65 -24.17 7.97
N GLY A 486 -10.83 -23.56 7.11
CA GLY A 486 -9.38 -23.44 7.28
C GLY A 486 -8.57 -24.59 6.66
N THR A 487 -9.24 -25.54 5.99
CA THR A 487 -8.58 -26.61 5.23
C THR A 487 -7.97 -26.04 3.96
N LEU A 488 -6.70 -26.36 3.69
CA LEU A 488 -6.05 -26.05 2.43
C LEU A 488 -6.20 -27.25 1.49
N VAL A 489 -6.80 -27.03 0.33
CA VAL A 489 -6.98 -28.06 -0.70
C VAL A 489 -6.29 -27.64 -1.99
N ARG A 490 -5.76 -28.61 -2.73
CA ARG A 490 -5.31 -28.40 -4.10
C ARG A 490 -6.44 -28.76 -5.05
N VAL A 491 -6.67 -27.91 -6.04
CA VAL A 491 -7.70 -28.10 -7.07
C VAL A 491 -7.05 -28.19 -8.45
N SER A 492 -7.42 -29.18 -9.23
CA SER A 492 -6.96 -29.43 -10.59
C SER A 492 -7.96 -30.33 -11.34
N GLU A 493 -7.64 -30.77 -12.55
CA GLU A 493 -8.46 -31.76 -13.27
C GLU A 493 -8.50 -33.12 -12.58
N ASP A 494 -7.46 -33.47 -11.82
CA ASP A 494 -7.31 -34.77 -11.17
C ASP A 494 -7.63 -34.75 -9.66
N GLU A 495 -7.73 -33.56 -9.06
CA GLU A 495 -7.90 -33.37 -7.62
C GLU A 495 -8.97 -32.29 -7.37
N HIS A 496 -10.07 -32.64 -6.67
CA HIS A 496 -11.24 -31.75 -6.51
C HIS A 496 -11.70 -31.08 -7.83
N PRO A 497 -11.97 -31.84 -8.90
CA PRO A 497 -12.26 -31.29 -10.24
C PRO A 497 -13.54 -30.46 -10.31
N ASP A 498 -14.49 -30.74 -9.45
CA ASP A 498 -15.72 -29.99 -9.24
C ASP A 498 -15.45 -28.59 -8.66
N LEU A 499 -14.57 -28.49 -7.67
CA LEU A 499 -14.13 -27.21 -7.13
C LEU A 499 -13.20 -26.48 -8.10
N PHE A 500 -12.32 -27.18 -8.80
CA PHE A 500 -11.48 -26.60 -9.86
C PHE A 500 -12.30 -25.97 -10.98
N TRP A 501 -13.38 -26.62 -11.38
CA TRP A 501 -14.37 -26.07 -12.30
C TRP A 501 -14.99 -24.77 -11.77
N ALA A 502 -15.35 -24.73 -10.47
CA ALA A 502 -15.96 -23.56 -9.84
C ALA A 502 -14.98 -22.38 -9.67
N VAL A 503 -13.72 -22.68 -9.34
CA VAL A 503 -12.63 -21.70 -9.21
C VAL A 503 -12.44 -20.92 -10.52
N ARG A 504 -12.59 -21.59 -11.66
CA ARG A 504 -12.51 -20.99 -13.00
C ARG A 504 -13.81 -20.25 -13.38
N GLY A 505 -14.08 -19.14 -12.69
CA GLY A 505 -15.17 -18.21 -13.02
C GLY A 505 -16.07 -17.81 -11.84
N ALA A 506 -15.99 -18.52 -10.71
CA ALA A 506 -16.73 -18.19 -9.50
C ALA A 506 -15.88 -18.33 -8.21
N GLY A 507 -14.55 -18.38 -8.32
CA GLY A 507 -13.67 -18.84 -7.24
C GLY A 507 -13.75 -18.06 -5.93
N ALA A 508 -14.02 -16.76 -5.99
CA ALA A 508 -14.19 -15.92 -4.80
C ALA A 508 -15.32 -16.40 -3.85
N ASN A 509 -16.20 -17.28 -4.30
CA ASN A 509 -17.26 -17.87 -3.49
C ASN A 509 -16.82 -19.11 -2.70
N PHE A 510 -15.69 -19.75 -2.99
CA PHE A 510 -15.39 -21.09 -2.45
C PHE A 510 -14.17 -21.13 -1.54
N GLY A 511 -13.40 -20.05 -1.47
CA GLY A 511 -12.21 -19.99 -0.65
C GLY A 511 -11.29 -18.84 -1.02
N ILE A 512 -10.15 -18.82 -0.35
CA ILE A 512 -9.05 -17.89 -0.63
C ILE A 512 -7.98 -18.67 -1.39
N ALA A 513 -7.80 -18.38 -2.68
CA ALA A 513 -6.67 -18.93 -3.42
C ALA A 513 -5.34 -18.40 -2.84
N THR A 514 -4.38 -19.30 -2.67
CA THR A 514 -3.06 -19.04 -2.09
C THR A 514 -1.92 -19.20 -3.10
N SER A 515 -2.16 -19.98 -4.16
CA SER A 515 -1.27 -20.13 -5.30
C SER A 515 -2.09 -20.50 -6.54
N PHE A 516 -1.57 -20.18 -7.72
CA PHE A 516 -2.10 -20.60 -9.02
C PHE A 516 -0.96 -21.16 -9.87
N GLU A 517 -1.20 -22.25 -10.58
CA GLU A 517 -0.28 -22.80 -11.58
C GLU A 517 -0.86 -22.59 -12.97
N PHE A 518 -0.18 -21.80 -13.78
CA PHE A 518 -0.57 -21.49 -15.16
C PHE A 518 0.39 -22.10 -16.16
N GLU A 519 -0.13 -22.53 -17.29
CA GLU A 519 0.66 -22.79 -18.50
C GLU A 519 0.76 -21.49 -19.31
N ALA A 520 1.97 -20.97 -19.49
CA ALA A 520 2.22 -19.76 -20.25
C ALA A 520 2.33 -20.04 -21.76
N ASP A 521 1.99 -19.02 -22.55
CA ASP A 521 2.11 -19.04 -24.01
C ASP A 521 3.38 -18.32 -24.45
N GLU A 522 3.93 -18.73 -25.59
CA GLU A 522 4.99 -17.99 -26.25
C GLU A 522 4.40 -16.78 -26.96
N VAL A 523 4.87 -15.59 -26.59
CA VAL A 523 4.40 -14.31 -27.14
C VAL A 523 5.63 -13.47 -27.43
N GLY A 524 5.87 -13.23 -28.72
CA GLY A 524 7.00 -12.46 -29.21
C GLY A 524 6.79 -10.95 -29.06
N GLU A 525 7.25 -10.21 -30.06
CA GLU A 525 6.83 -8.82 -30.23
C GLU A 525 5.36 -8.77 -30.67
N VAL A 526 4.68 -7.70 -30.30
CA VAL A 526 3.27 -7.45 -30.61
C VAL A 526 3.12 -6.06 -31.22
N GLY A 527 2.16 -5.91 -32.12
CA GLY A 527 1.70 -4.60 -32.57
C GLY A 527 0.74 -4.00 -31.55
N PHE A 528 1.02 -2.80 -31.04
CA PHE A 528 0.08 -2.04 -30.21
C PHE A 528 -0.37 -0.78 -30.95
N ALA A 529 -1.68 -0.68 -31.15
CA ALA A 529 -2.32 0.42 -31.86
C ALA A 529 -3.22 1.24 -30.94
N GLN A 530 -3.17 2.55 -31.12
CA GLN A 530 -4.08 3.53 -30.54
C GLN A 530 -4.59 4.42 -31.68
N LEU A 531 -5.89 4.36 -31.92
CA LEU A 531 -6.57 5.07 -33.00
C LEU A 531 -7.66 5.96 -32.40
N VAL A 532 -7.71 7.23 -32.79
CA VAL A 532 -8.73 8.18 -32.35
C VAL A 532 -9.57 8.57 -33.55
N PHE A 533 -10.88 8.37 -33.44
CA PHE A 533 -11.84 8.64 -34.51
C PHE A 533 -12.77 9.78 -34.14
N ASP A 534 -13.19 10.54 -35.15
CA ASP A 534 -14.43 11.30 -35.07
C ASP A 534 -15.60 10.30 -35.04
N ALA A 535 -16.40 10.36 -33.97
CA ALA A 535 -17.52 9.49 -33.70
C ALA A 535 -18.81 10.29 -33.41
N ASP A 536 -18.97 11.45 -34.07
CA ASP A 536 -20.18 12.27 -33.97
C ASP A 536 -21.45 11.47 -34.38
N ASP A 537 -21.38 10.64 -35.43
CA ASP A 537 -22.35 9.56 -35.64
C ASP A 537 -21.90 8.28 -34.91
N THR A 538 -22.13 8.28 -33.60
CA THR A 538 -21.69 7.20 -32.71
C THR A 538 -22.35 5.86 -33.03
N ALA A 539 -23.59 5.87 -33.56
CA ALA A 539 -24.30 4.64 -33.88
C ALA A 539 -23.69 3.97 -35.12
N GLU A 540 -23.45 4.74 -36.19
CA GLU A 540 -22.78 4.27 -37.39
C GLU A 540 -21.36 3.77 -37.08
N PHE A 541 -20.59 4.54 -36.29
CA PHE A 541 -19.27 4.13 -35.81
C PHE A 541 -19.32 2.77 -35.10
N LEU A 542 -20.25 2.58 -34.15
CA LEU A 542 -20.34 1.34 -33.39
C LEU A 542 -20.73 0.14 -34.28
N VAL A 543 -21.61 0.32 -35.27
CA VAL A 543 -21.93 -0.75 -36.23
C VAL A 543 -20.71 -1.17 -37.02
N ALA A 544 -19.96 -0.20 -37.57
CA ALA A 544 -18.74 -0.47 -38.34
C ALA A 544 -17.66 -1.13 -37.45
N TYR A 545 -17.48 -0.66 -36.21
CA TYR A 545 -16.59 -1.29 -35.24
C TYR A 545 -16.99 -2.74 -34.94
N GLY A 546 -18.28 -3.01 -34.72
CA GLY A 546 -18.79 -4.37 -34.49
C GLY A 546 -18.47 -5.30 -35.66
N ALA A 547 -18.76 -4.88 -36.88
CA ALA A 547 -18.45 -5.64 -38.08
C ALA A 547 -16.94 -5.90 -38.25
N ALA A 548 -16.10 -4.90 -37.95
CA ALA A 548 -14.65 -5.05 -38.00
C ALA A 548 -14.15 -6.09 -36.98
N VAL A 549 -14.68 -6.08 -35.75
CA VAL A 549 -14.33 -7.08 -34.71
C VAL A 549 -14.74 -8.50 -35.10
N GLU A 550 -15.94 -8.68 -35.64
CA GLU A 550 -16.43 -10.01 -36.06
C GLU A 550 -15.65 -10.56 -37.25
N ALA A 551 -15.14 -9.69 -38.13
CA ALA A 551 -14.31 -10.07 -39.28
C ALA A 551 -12.80 -10.17 -38.96
N ALA A 552 -12.38 -9.67 -37.79
CA ALA A 552 -10.96 -9.58 -37.44
C ALA A 552 -10.30 -10.96 -37.28
N PRO A 553 -9.02 -11.10 -37.65
CA PRO A 553 -8.27 -12.32 -37.37
C PRO A 553 -8.14 -12.55 -35.86
N ARG A 554 -7.83 -13.80 -35.49
CA ARG A 554 -7.75 -14.24 -34.09
C ARG A 554 -6.64 -13.52 -33.29
N ILE A 555 -5.52 -13.24 -33.96
CA ILE A 555 -4.36 -12.53 -33.41
C ILE A 555 -4.65 -11.08 -32.97
N LEU A 556 -5.77 -10.49 -33.42
CA LEU A 556 -6.13 -9.11 -33.08
C LEU A 556 -7.19 -9.07 -31.99
N THR A 557 -6.88 -8.39 -30.89
CA THR A 557 -7.84 -8.00 -29.85
C THR A 557 -7.94 -6.49 -29.77
N SER A 558 -9.14 -5.94 -29.91
CA SER A 558 -9.43 -4.52 -29.80
C SER A 558 -10.40 -4.18 -28.66
N GLN A 559 -10.38 -2.92 -28.24
CA GLN A 559 -11.45 -2.32 -27.46
C GLN A 559 -11.67 -0.87 -27.89
N VAL A 560 -12.90 -0.39 -27.78
CA VAL A 560 -13.22 1.03 -27.94
C VAL A 560 -13.65 1.64 -26.61
N LEU A 561 -13.16 2.84 -26.33
CA LEU A 561 -13.61 3.68 -25.23
C LEU A 561 -14.30 4.94 -25.77
N LEU A 562 -15.44 5.27 -25.16
CA LEU A 562 -16.22 6.48 -25.41
C LEU A 562 -16.44 7.21 -24.08
N GLY A 563 -16.11 8.50 -24.05
CA GLY A 563 -16.33 9.38 -22.90
C GLY A 563 -17.69 10.09 -22.93
N ALA A 564 -18.00 10.84 -21.87
CA ALA A 564 -19.16 11.72 -21.88
C ALA A 564 -19.01 12.85 -22.92
N PRO A 565 -20.08 13.23 -23.63
CA PRO A 565 -20.06 14.39 -24.52
C PRO A 565 -19.67 15.67 -23.79
N ARG A 566 -18.85 16.50 -24.44
CA ARG A 566 -18.47 17.83 -23.94
C ARG A 566 -19.11 18.90 -24.80
N ARG A 567 -19.73 19.90 -24.17
CA ARG A 567 -20.46 20.96 -24.89
C ARG A 567 -19.53 21.67 -25.87
N GLY A 568 -19.88 21.63 -27.16
CA GLY A 568 -19.14 22.30 -28.24
C GLY A 568 -17.88 21.56 -28.70
N GLN A 569 -17.69 20.29 -28.31
CA GLN A 569 -16.63 19.42 -28.82
C GLN A 569 -17.24 18.21 -29.53
N PRO A 570 -16.63 17.73 -30.64
CA PRO A 570 -17.00 16.46 -31.24
C PRO A 570 -16.87 15.29 -30.25
N LEU A 571 -17.64 14.23 -30.46
CA LEU A 571 -17.44 12.99 -29.73
C LEU A 571 -16.31 12.18 -30.39
N TYR A 572 -15.28 11.85 -29.61
CA TYR A 572 -14.18 11.01 -30.09
C TYR A 572 -14.27 9.59 -29.54
N ALA A 573 -14.03 8.61 -30.40
CA ALA A 573 -13.85 7.21 -30.02
C ALA A 573 -12.36 6.87 -29.98
N GLN A 574 -11.90 6.29 -28.87
CA GLN A 574 -10.53 5.78 -28.74
C GLN A 574 -10.55 4.26 -28.91
N VAL A 575 -10.04 3.77 -30.03
CA VAL A 575 -9.81 2.35 -30.26
C VAL A 575 -8.38 2.02 -29.89
N MET A 576 -8.21 0.98 -29.08
CA MET A 576 -6.91 0.39 -28.78
C MET A 576 -6.92 -1.06 -29.21
N ALA A 577 -5.83 -1.54 -29.80
CA ALA A 577 -5.72 -2.92 -30.25
C ALA A 577 -4.32 -3.49 -30.02
N VAL A 578 -4.27 -4.78 -29.72
CA VAL A 578 -3.05 -5.59 -29.73
C VAL A 578 -3.18 -6.61 -30.86
N VAL A 579 -2.14 -6.71 -31.68
CA VAL A 579 -1.96 -7.77 -32.67
C VAL A 579 -0.79 -8.63 -32.23
N ASP A 580 -1.06 -9.90 -31.95
CA ASP A 580 -0.04 -10.88 -31.54
C ASP A 580 0.78 -11.36 -32.75
N SER A 581 1.62 -10.47 -33.25
CA SER A 581 2.57 -10.75 -34.32
C SER A 581 3.74 -9.77 -34.24
N GLY A 582 4.94 -10.25 -34.58
CA GLY A 582 6.12 -9.43 -34.79
C GLY A 582 6.28 -8.93 -36.23
N ASP A 583 5.41 -9.35 -37.15
CA ASP A 583 5.47 -8.98 -38.56
C ASP A 583 4.66 -7.71 -38.82
N ALA A 584 5.34 -6.65 -39.28
CA ALA A 584 4.73 -5.36 -39.56
C ALA A 584 3.63 -5.42 -40.63
N ASP A 585 3.77 -6.26 -41.66
CA ASP A 585 2.79 -6.36 -42.74
C ASP A 585 1.52 -7.06 -42.24
N GLU A 586 1.67 -8.09 -41.40
CA GLU A 586 0.55 -8.77 -40.74
C GLU A 586 -0.18 -7.83 -39.76
N ILE A 587 0.56 -7.07 -38.96
CA ILE A 587 0.00 -6.05 -38.06
C ILE A 587 -0.82 -5.03 -38.85
N LEU A 588 -0.26 -4.46 -39.92
CA LEU A 588 -0.93 -3.45 -40.73
C LEU A 588 -2.17 -4.03 -41.42
N ALA A 589 -2.07 -5.24 -41.98
CA ALA A 589 -3.21 -5.91 -42.62
C ALA A 589 -4.36 -6.17 -41.63
N ALA A 590 -4.05 -6.57 -40.39
CA ALA A 590 -5.05 -6.79 -39.36
C ALA A 590 -5.71 -5.48 -38.88
N LEU A 591 -4.95 -4.38 -38.81
CA LEU A 591 -5.45 -3.08 -38.35
C LEU A 591 -6.18 -2.27 -39.44
N GLN A 592 -5.94 -2.55 -40.73
CA GLN A 592 -6.51 -1.78 -41.84
C GLN A 592 -8.04 -1.66 -41.77
N PRO A 593 -8.83 -2.73 -41.52
CA PRO A 593 -10.28 -2.61 -41.40
C PRO A 593 -10.73 -1.71 -40.25
N PHE A 594 -9.93 -1.59 -39.18
CA PHE A 594 -10.22 -0.69 -38.06
C PHE A 594 -9.91 0.76 -38.41
N ALA A 595 -8.80 1.01 -39.11
CA ALA A 595 -8.41 2.36 -39.55
C ALA A 595 -9.43 3.01 -40.51
N GLU A 596 -10.24 2.20 -41.20
CA GLU A 596 -11.25 2.63 -42.17
C GLU A 596 -12.66 2.81 -41.57
N ILE A 597 -12.86 2.53 -40.27
CA ILE A 597 -14.19 2.59 -39.61
C ILE A 597 -14.83 3.99 -39.72
N ALA A 598 -14.03 5.03 -39.54
CA ALA A 598 -14.46 6.42 -39.51
C ALA A 598 -13.26 7.36 -39.77
N PRO A 599 -13.46 8.69 -39.92
CA PRO A 599 -12.34 9.62 -40.05
C PRO A 599 -11.40 9.58 -38.84
N LEU A 600 -10.12 9.26 -39.09
CA LEU A 600 -9.06 9.31 -38.09
C LEU A 600 -8.69 10.75 -37.75
N VAL A 601 -8.63 11.03 -36.45
CA VAL A 601 -8.17 12.29 -35.87
C VAL A 601 -6.72 12.17 -35.42
N ASP A 602 -6.35 11.01 -34.88
CA ASP A 602 -4.99 10.71 -34.43
C ASP A 602 -4.72 9.20 -34.50
N GLN A 603 -3.46 8.81 -34.64
CA GLN A 603 -3.05 7.41 -34.65
C GLN A 603 -1.62 7.21 -34.14
N SER A 604 -1.41 6.11 -33.43
CA SER A 604 -0.09 5.60 -33.05
C SER A 604 -0.11 4.07 -33.18
N VAL A 605 0.84 3.52 -33.93
CA VAL A 605 1.06 2.07 -34.03
C VAL A 605 2.52 1.81 -33.77
N ALA A 606 2.81 0.92 -32.82
CA ALA A 606 4.17 0.59 -32.43
C ALA A 606 4.35 -0.92 -32.32
N LEU A 607 5.49 -1.41 -32.82
CA LEU A 607 6.00 -2.73 -32.47
C LEU A 607 6.59 -2.66 -31.05
N THR A 608 6.17 -3.55 -30.16
CA THR A 608 6.51 -3.50 -28.74
C THR A 608 6.44 -4.90 -28.12
N THR A 609 6.57 -4.99 -26.80
CA THR A 609 6.43 -6.24 -26.04
C THR A 609 5.15 -6.21 -25.21
N TYR A 610 4.54 -7.37 -24.97
CA TYR A 610 3.36 -7.46 -24.10
C TYR A 610 3.61 -6.88 -22.70
N ARG A 611 4.83 -7.06 -22.16
CA ARG A 611 5.28 -6.42 -20.91
C ARG A 611 5.09 -4.90 -20.95
N GLN A 612 5.52 -4.24 -22.01
CA GLN A 612 5.40 -2.78 -22.15
C GLN A 612 3.93 -2.35 -22.25
N VAL A 613 3.09 -3.11 -22.96
CA VAL A 613 1.64 -2.83 -23.07
C VAL A 613 0.95 -2.88 -21.70
N ILE A 614 1.27 -3.88 -20.88
CA ILE A 614 0.66 -4.08 -19.55
C ILE A 614 1.32 -3.20 -18.47
N SER A 615 2.48 -2.58 -18.72
CA SER A 615 3.18 -1.68 -17.77
C SER A 615 2.54 -0.28 -17.71
N ASN A 616 1.25 -0.22 -17.42
CA ASN A 616 0.42 0.98 -17.48
C ASN A 616 -0.21 1.36 -16.12
N ALA A 617 0.24 0.72 -15.03
CA ALA A 617 -0.23 0.99 -13.68
C ALA A 617 0.58 2.10 -12.99
N ALA A 618 -0.10 2.91 -12.18
CA ALA A 618 0.59 3.83 -11.29
C ALA A 618 1.21 3.07 -10.11
N ALA A 619 2.40 3.48 -9.70
CA ALA A 619 3.00 3.01 -8.45
C ALA A 619 2.29 3.65 -7.25
N GLY A 620 2.19 2.90 -6.15
CA GLY A 620 1.68 3.38 -4.87
C GLY A 620 0.30 2.83 -4.49
N PRO A 621 -0.23 3.28 -3.32
CA PRO A 621 -1.46 2.76 -2.76
C PRO A 621 -2.71 3.24 -3.49
N HIS A 622 -3.78 2.46 -3.37
CA HIS A 622 -5.08 2.83 -3.93
C HIS A 622 -5.74 3.94 -3.13
N GLN A 623 -6.23 4.96 -3.82
CA GLN A 623 -6.85 6.14 -3.20
C GLN A 623 -8.31 6.32 -3.64
N GLY A 624 -9.03 5.24 -3.95
CA GLY A 624 -10.45 5.30 -4.32
C GLY A 624 -11.30 6.05 -3.29
N GLN A 625 -12.32 6.78 -3.77
CA GLN A 625 -13.08 7.75 -2.98
C GLN A 625 -14.60 7.67 -3.14
N GLY A 626 -15.11 6.84 -4.05
CA GLY A 626 -16.54 6.80 -4.41
C GLY A 626 -17.21 5.46 -4.12
N ASP A 627 -18.50 5.38 -4.42
CA ASP A 627 -19.18 4.09 -4.61
C ASP A 627 -19.35 3.89 -6.13
N PRO A 628 -18.57 3.00 -6.75
CA PRO A 628 -18.58 2.83 -8.20
C PRO A 628 -19.92 2.30 -8.70
N VAL A 629 -20.47 2.94 -9.72
CA VAL A 629 -21.68 2.50 -10.41
C VAL A 629 -21.28 2.00 -11.79
N SER A 630 -21.25 0.69 -11.97
CA SER A 630 -20.93 0.07 -13.25
C SER A 630 -21.90 -1.04 -13.61
N ARG A 631 -22.13 -1.19 -14.92
CA ARG A 631 -22.91 -2.26 -15.52
C ARG A 631 -22.08 -2.92 -16.59
N SER A 632 -22.21 -4.24 -16.70
CA SER A 632 -21.58 -5.00 -17.77
C SER A 632 -22.55 -5.95 -18.44
N ALA A 633 -22.21 -6.32 -19.67
CA ALA A 633 -22.96 -7.28 -20.45
C ALA A 633 -22.02 -8.02 -21.42
N LEU A 634 -22.37 -9.27 -21.71
CA LEU A 634 -21.77 -10.07 -22.76
C LEU A 634 -22.74 -10.15 -23.94
N ILE A 635 -22.20 -10.01 -25.15
CA ILE A 635 -22.98 -9.79 -26.36
C ILE A 635 -22.34 -10.56 -27.52
N THR A 636 -23.14 -11.37 -28.20
CA THR A 636 -22.71 -12.16 -29.37
C THR A 636 -22.60 -11.29 -30.62
N HIS A 637 -23.58 -10.41 -30.85
CA HIS A 637 -23.64 -9.57 -32.05
C HIS A 637 -23.97 -8.11 -31.72
N LEU A 638 -23.18 -7.18 -32.27
CA LEU A 638 -23.48 -5.77 -32.18
C LEU A 638 -24.44 -5.34 -33.31
N THR A 639 -25.73 -5.52 -33.08
CA THR A 639 -26.77 -5.13 -34.05
C THR A 639 -26.90 -3.61 -34.19
N PRO A 640 -27.41 -3.08 -35.33
CA PRO A 640 -27.66 -1.65 -35.50
C PRO A 640 -28.57 -1.05 -34.43
N GLU A 641 -29.60 -1.78 -34.00
CA GLU A 641 -30.52 -1.31 -32.95
C GLU A 641 -29.79 -1.20 -31.61
N LEU A 642 -28.92 -2.16 -31.27
CA LEU A 642 -28.12 -2.09 -30.05
C LEU A 642 -27.06 -0.98 -30.11
N ALA A 643 -26.41 -0.77 -31.25
CA ALA A 643 -25.47 0.32 -31.47
C ALA A 643 -26.12 1.69 -31.28
N GLU A 644 -27.34 1.89 -31.80
CA GLU A 644 -28.13 3.11 -31.59
C GLU A 644 -28.42 3.34 -30.10
N ARG A 645 -28.77 2.28 -29.37
CA ARG A 645 -29.02 2.33 -27.93
C ARG A 645 -27.79 2.68 -27.11
N PHE A 646 -26.62 2.15 -27.47
CA PHE A 646 -25.35 2.56 -26.84
C PHE A 646 -25.00 4.01 -27.16
N ALA A 647 -25.21 4.45 -28.40
CA ALA A 647 -25.04 5.85 -28.78
C ALA A 647 -25.98 6.79 -27.98
N GLU A 648 -27.23 6.39 -27.73
CA GLU A 648 -28.15 7.12 -26.86
C GLU A 648 -27.64 7.20 -25.42
N LEU A 649 -27.14 6.10 -24.85
CA LEU A 649 -26.56 6.07 -23.50
C LEU A 649 -25.36 7.02 -23.36
N VAL A 650 -24.44 6.99 -24.32
CA VAL A 650 -23.25 7.86 -24.32
C VAL A 650 -23.69 9.32 -24.44
N ARG A 651 -24.54 9.65 -25.42
CA ARG A 651 -25.05 11.02 -25.64
C ARG A 651 -25.86 11.57 -24.47
N SER A 652 -26.55 10.70 -23.72
CA SER A 652 -27.30 11.14 -22.55
C SER A 652 -26.40 11.64 -21.43
N GLY A 653 -25.12 11.27 -21.40
CA GLY A 653 -24.19 11.59 -20.30
C GLY A 653 -24.51 10.83 -19.00
N ALA A 654 -25.32 9.78 -19.05
CA ALA A 654 -25.54 8.88 -17.92
C ALA A 654 -24.27 8.06 -17.59
N THR A 655 -23.43 7.83 -18.61
CA THR A 655 -22.11 7.24 -18.47
C THR A 655 -21.02 8.28 -18.78
N HIS A 656 -19.92 8.23 -18.05
CA HIS A 656 -18.70 9.01 -18.34
C HIS A 656 -17.57 8.13 -18.88
N PHE A 657 -17.79 6.82 -18.93
CA PHE A 657 -16.88 5.81 -19.45
C PHE A 657 -17.73 4.67 -19.99
N PHE A 658 -17.81 4.56 -21.31
CA PHE A 658 -18.39 3.42 -22.00
C PHE A 658 -17.27 2.67 -22.72
N GLN A 659 -17.26 1.36 -22.61
CA GLN A 659 -16.27 0.50 -23.25
C GLN A 659 -16.94 -0.69 -23.91
N LEU A 660 -16.43 -1.06 -25.09
CA LEU A 660 -16.75 -2.31 -25.74
C LEU A 660 -15.45 -3.04 -26.09
N ARG A 661 -15.19 -4.15 -25.41
CA ARG A 661 -14.04 -5.02 -25.70
C ARG A 661 -14.45 -6.12 -26.67
N SER A 662 -13.55 -6.45 -27.59
CA SER A 662 -13.64 -7.69 -28.35
C SER A 662 -13.31 -8.89 -27.47
N VAL A 663 -14.05 -9.97 -27.70
CA VAL A 663 -13.92 -11.30 -27.11
C VAL A 663 -14.03 -12.31 -28.27
N GLY A 664 -14.58 -13.50 -28.08
CA GLY A 664 -14.58 -14.57 -29.08
C GLY A 664 -13.18 -15.18 -29.28
N GLY A 665 -12.92 -15.67 -30.49
CA GLY A 665 -11.68 -16.39 -30.81
C GLY A 665 -11.52 -17.63 -29.94
N ALA A 666 -10.33 -17.81 -29.36
CA ALA A 666 -9.98 -18.88 -28.43
C ALA A 666 -10.94 -19.06 -27.26
N VAL A 667 -11.54 -17.97 -26.79
CA VAL A 667 -12.51 -18.02 -25.68
C VAL A 667 -13.70 -18.92 -26.05
N ALA A 668 -14.13 -18.87 -27.32
CA ALA A 668 -15.27 -19.60 -27.85
C ALA A 668 -14.95 -21.04 -28.26
N ASP A 669 -13.67 -21.43 -28.33
CA ASP A 669 -13.26 -22.82 -28.60
C ASP A 669 -13.54 -23.73 -27.40
N VAL A 670 -13.58 -23.15 -26.19
CA VAL A 670 -13.84 -23.88 -24.94
C VAL A 670 -15.36 -24.03 -24.75
N PRO A 671 -15.87 -25.24 -24.43
CA PRO A 671 -17.29 -25.43 -24.16
C PRO A 671 -17.81 -24.57 -23.00
N ASP A 672 -19.05 -24.06 -23.11
CA ASP A 672 -19.68 -23.21 -22.09
C ASP A 672 -19.74 -23.87 -20.70
N ASP A 673 -19.84 -25.19 -20.62
CA ASP A 673 -19.91 -25.94 -19.35
C ASP A 673 -18.55 -26.45 -18.84
N ALA A 674 -17.45 -26.20 -19.56
CA ALA A 674 -16.11 -26.62 -19.16
C ALA A 674 -15.58 -25.89 -17.92
N THR A 675 -16.13 -24.72 -17.62
CA THR A 675 -15.78 -23.88 -16.46
C THR A 675 -17.02 -23.19 -15.89
N ALA A 676 -16.92 -22.52 -14.74
CA ALA A 676 -18.03 -21.70 -14.23
C ALA A 676 -18.28 -20.43 -15.07
N TYR A 677 -17.31 -19.97 -15.86
CA TYR A 677 -17.53 -18.96 -16.90
C TYR A 677 -18.27 -19.60 -18.08
N ALA A 678 -19.55 -19.24 -18.25
CA ALA A 678 -20.48 -19.99 -19.10
C ALA A 678 -20.92 -19.30 -20.40
N ASN A 679 -20.59 -18.03 -20.61
CA ASN A 679 -21.05 -17.25 -21.78
C ASN A 679 -19.91 -17.09 -22.79
N ARG A 680 -19.40 -18.21 -23.35
CA ARG A 680 -18.17 -18.21 -24.17
C ARG A 680 -18.40 -17.85 -25.64
N SER A 681 -19.64 -17.93 -26.11
CA SER A 681 -20.04 -17.54 -27.46
C SER A 681 -20.04 -16.02 -27.70
N ALA A 682 -19.92 -15.19 -26.65
CA ALA A 682 -19.94 -13.75 -26.78
C ALA A 682 -18.71 -13.21 -27.53
N ASN A 683 -18.95 -12.34 -28.52
CA ASN A 683 -17.88 -11.63 -29.24
C ASN A 683 -17.52 -10.30 -28.61
N PHE A 684 -18.35 -9.79 -27.68
CA PHE A 684 -18.13 -8.50 -27.05
C PHE A 684 -18.43 -8.53 -25.54
N ALA A 685 -17.64 -7.75 -24.80
CA ALA A 685 -17.92 -7.39 -23.42
C ALA A 685 -18.14 -5.88 -23.33
N ALA A 686 -19.37 -5.47 -23.06
CA ALA A 686 -19.74 -4.08 -22.87
C ALA A 686 -19.63 -3.70 -21.39
N SER A 687 -19.16 -2.49 -21.10
CA SER A 687 -19.24 -1.91 -19.76
C SER A 687 -19.55 -0.41 -19.82
N ALA A 688 -20.30 0.06 -18.83
CA ALA A 688 -20.56 1.47 -18.62
C ALA A 688 -20.34 1.84 -17.17
N ILE A 689 -19.69 2.98 -16.92
CA ILE A 689 -19.52 3.54 -15.58
C ILE A 689 -20.26 4.88 -15.54
N GLY A 690 -21.14 5.00 -14.55
CA GLY A 690 -21.97 6.18 -14.30
C GLY A 690 -21.67 6.78 -12.93
N SER A 691 -22.25 7.95 -12.66
CA SER A 691 -22.22 8.60 -11.34
C SER A 691 -23.52 8.41 -10.56
N ASN A 692 -24.57 7.89 -11.21
CA ASN A 692 -25.89 7.68 -10.62
C ASN A 692 -26.50 6.37 -11.14
N ALA A 693 -26.77 5.43 -10.23
CA ALA A 693 -27.32 4.11 -10.56
C ALA A 693 -28.67 4.20 -11.28
N ALA A 694 -29.63 4.94 -10.72
CA ALA A 694 -30.98 5.03 -11.29
C ALA A 694 -30.97 5.57 -12.72
N ARG A 695 -30.14 6.58 -13.01
CA ARG A 695 -30.00 7.14 -14.36
C ARG A 695 -29.35 6.15 -15.32
N LEU A 696 -28.30 5.44 -14.88
CA LEU A 696 -27.66 4.42 -15.70
C LEU A 696 -28.62 3.26 -15.99
N ASP A 697 -29.35 2.78 -14.97
CA ASP A 697 -30.29 1.68 -15.05
C ASP A 697 -31.49 1.98 -15.96
N ALA A 698 -31.96 3.24 -15.96
CA ALA A 698 -33.02 3.69 -16.86
C ALA A 698 -32.66 3.52 -18.34
N HIS A 699 -31.37 3.56 -18.70
CA HIS A 699 -30.92 3.23 -20.05
C HIS A 699 -30.60 1.73 -20.17
N TRP A 700 -29.79 1.20 -19.23
CA TRP A 700 -29.22 -0.14 -19.33
C TRP A 700 -30.26 -1.26 -19.36
N SER A 701 -31.36 -1.11 -18.62
CA SER A 701 -32.42 -2.13 -18.53
C SER A 701 -33.12 -2.37 -19.87
N HIS A 702 -33.17 -1.38 -20.77
CA HIS A 702 -33.75 -1.54 -22.11
C HIS A 702 -32.92 -2.45 -23.01
N PHE A 703 -31.67 -2.74 -22.64
CA PHE A 703 -30.74 -3.52 -23.44
C PHE A 703 -30.80 -5.02 -23.11
N ALA A 704 -31.46 -5.41 -22.02
CA ALA A 704 -31.41 -6.76 -21.46
C ALA A 704 -31.73 -7.87 -22.47
N ARG A 705 -32.58 -7.61 -23.47
CA ARG A 705 -32.93 -8.57 -24.53
C ARG A 705 -31.80 -8.90 -25.52
N TYR A 706 -30.74 -8.09 -25.56
CA TYR A 706 -29.58 -8.28 -26.44
C TYR A 706 -28.39 -8.91 -25.70
N PHE A 707 -28.53 -9.16 -24.40
CA PHE A 707 -27.43 -9.64 -23.58
C PHE A 707 -27.51 -11.15 -23.42
N ASP A 708 -26.39 -11.82 -23.67
CA ASP A 708 -26.24 -13.26 -23.45
C ASP A 708 -25.88 -13.56 -22.00
N GLY A 709 -25.25 -12.59 -21.32
CA GLY A 709 -24.92 -12.69 -19.91
C GLY A 709 -24.16 -11.47 -19.39
N LEU A 710 -23.38 -11.67 -18.34
CA LEU A 710 -22.70 -10.60 -17.61
C LEU A 710 -21.26 -10.99 -17.25
N TYR A 711 -20.32 -10.06 -17.46
CA TYR A 711 -18.96 -10.20 -16.96
C TYR A 711 -18.83 -9.56 -15.58
N LEU A 712 -18.76 -10.39 -14.55
CA LEU A 712 -18.88 -9.99 -13.14
C LEU A 712 -17.83 -8.96 -12.68
N SER A 713 -16.65 -8.95 -13.30
CA SER A 713 -15.55 -8.05 -12.91
C SER A 713 -15.85 -6.57 -13.17
N PHE A 714 -16.86 -6.27 -14.01
CA PHE A 714 -17.27 -4.92 -14.45
C PHE A 714 -18.69 -4.54 -14.02
N ASP A 715 -19.32 -5.25 -13.08
CA ASP A 715 -20.66 -4.89 -12.59
C ASP A 715 -20.66 -4.69 -11.06
N THR A 716 -21.39 -3.68 -10.60
CA THR A 716 -21.45 -3.30 -9.17
C THR A 716 -22.76 -3.68 -8.49
N ARG A 717 -23.75 -4.20 -9.22
CA ARG A 717 -25.02 -4.69 -8.68
C ARG A 717 -24.80 -5.89 -7.76
N ARG A 718 -25.65 -6.00 -6.74
CA ARG A 718 -25.61 -7.04 -5.71
C ARG A 718 -26.92 -7.84 -5.62
N ASP A 719 -27.88 -7.52 -6.47
CA ASP A 719 -29.17 -8.18 -6.50
C ASP A 719 -29.08 -9.57 -7.14
N LEU A 720 -30.12 -10.37 -6.92
CA LEU A 720 -30.23 -11.71 -7.47
C LEU A 720 -30.24 -11.72 -9.00
N ALA A 721 -30.81 -10.70 -9.64
CA ALA A 721 -30.86 -10.63 -11.10
C ALA A 721 -29.46 -10.49 -11.72
N ALA A 722 -28.54 -9.78 -11.06
CA ALA A 722 -27.14 -9.71 -11.49
C ALA A 722 -26.44 -11.07 -11.38
N VAL A 723 -26.70 -11.84 -10.32
CA VAL A 723 -26.18 -13.21 -10.15
C VAL A 723 -26.73 -14.15 -11.22
N GLU A 724 -28.02 -14.08 -11.51
CA GLU A 724 -28.69 -14.86 -12.56
C GLU A 724 -28.23 -14.47 -13.97
N SER A 725 -27.77 -13.22 -14.16
CA SER A 725 -27.17 -12.77 -15.42
C SER A 725 -25.72 -13.24 -15.59
N ALA A 726 -24.99 -13.42 -14.48
CA ALA A 726 -23.60 -13.89 -14.52
C ALA A 726 -23.51 -15.38 -14.85
N TRP A 727 -24.42 -16.18 -14.31
CA TRP A 727 -24.43 -17.63 -14.46
C TRP A 727 -25.78 -18.14 -14.95
N PRO A 728 -25.84 -18.84 -16.11
CA PRO A 728 -27.02 -19.53 -16.58
C PRO A 728 -27.58 -20.50 -15.52
N ALA A 729 -28.88 -20.78 -15.57
CA ALA A 729 -29.56 -21.54 -14.53
C ALA A 729 -28.90 -22.90 -14.18
N PRO A 730 -28.44 -23.74 -15.15
CA PRO A 730 -27.73 -24.99 -14.82
C PRO A 730 -26.41 -24.75 -14.08
N THR A 731 -25.62 -23.78 -14.55
CA THR A 731 -24.34 -23.38 -13.95
C THR A 731 -24.56 -22.86 -12.53
N LEU A 732 -25.54 -21.98 -12.34
CA LEU A 732 -25.86 -21.42 -11.02
C LEU A 732 -26.36 -22.51 -10.05
N GLN A 733 -27.17 -23.47 -10.51
CA GLN A 733 -27.63 -24.57 -9.67
C GLN A 733 -26.45 -25.43 -9.20
N ARG A 734 -25.52 -25.79 -10.09
CA ARG A 734 -24.30 -26.53 -9.73
C ARG A 734 -23.45 -25.76 -8.73
N LEU A 735 -23.24 -24.46 -8.96
CA LEU A 735 -22.49 -23.60 -8.05
C LEU A 735 -23.13 -23.51 -6.65
N ARG A 736 -24.46 -23.43 -6.56
CA ARG A 736 -25.17 -23.43 -5.26
C ARG A 736 -25.06 -24.75 -4.51
N ALA A 737 -24.99 -25.87 -5.22
CA ALA A 737 -24.74 -27.18 -4.61
C ALA A 737 -23.31 -27.27 -4.06
N LEU A 738 -22.31 -26.87 -4.85
CA LEU A 738 -20.91 -26.81 -4.39
C LEU A 738 -20.74 -25.84 -3.22
N LYS A 739 -21.45 -24.70 -3.23
CA LYS A 739 -21.38 -23.73 -2.13
C LYS A 739 -21.90 -24.34 -0.83
N ALA A 740 -22.95 -25.16 -0.88
CA ALA A 740 -23.46 -25.86 0.30
C ALA A 740 -22.48 -26.92 0.85
N GLU A 741 -21.58 -27.43 0.01
CA GLU A 741 -20.53 -28.37 0.40
C GLU A 741 -19.30 -27.64 1.00
N TYR A 742 -18.76 -26.66 0.27
CA TYR A 742 -17.46 -26.04 0.60
C TYR A 742 -17.56 -24.78 1.49
N ASP A 743 -18.71 -24.10 1.52
CA ASP A 743 -18.95 -22.92 2.37
C ASP A 743 -20.44 -22.81 2.78
N PRO A 744 -20.96 -23.78 3.56
CA PRO A 744 -22.37 -23.83 3.96
C PRO A 744 -22.80 -22.63 4.83
N GLU A 745 -21.87 -22.04 5.57
CA GLU A 745 -22.10 -20.85 6.42
C GLU A 745 -22.07 -19.54 5.61
N ASN A 746 -21.73 -19.61 4.33
CA ASN A 746 -21.60 -18.46 3.45
C ASN A 746 -20.63 -17.40 4.01
N VAL A 747 -19.48 -17.86 4.50
CA VAL A 747 -18.38 -17.01 5.00
C VAL A 747 -17.93 -16.06 3.90
N PHE A 748 -17.69 -16.59 2.69
CA PHE A 748 -17.27 -15.79 1.54
C PHE A 748 -18.48 -15.22 0.80
N ARG A 749 -19.03 -14.12 1.32
CA ARG A 749 -20.23 -13.46 0.78
C ARG A 749 -20.02 -12.06 0.19
N ASP A 750 -18.89 -11.41 0.48
CA ASP A 750 -18.58 -10.07 -0.03
C ASP A 750 -17.94 -10.15 -1.43
N ASN A 751 -18.69 -10.75 -2.37
CA ASN A 751 -18.33 -10.98 -3.77
C ASN A 751 -19.61 -10.97 -4.65
N PHE A 752 -19.57 -11.53 -5.86
CA PHE A 752 -20.80 -11.91 -6.59
C PHE A 752 -21.40 -13.15 -5.92
N ASN A 753 -22.15 -12.91 -4.85
CA ASN A 753 -22.47 -13.95 -3.88
C ASN A 753 -23.45 -15.00 -4.39
N ILE A 754 -23.03 -16.25 -4.30
CA ILE A 754 -23.84 -17.43 -4.53
C ILE A 754 -24.25 -17.95 -3.15
N ARG A 755 -25.54 -17.93 -2.85
CA ARG A 755 -26.05 -18.48 -1.59
C ARG A 755 -26.07 -20.02 -1.65
N PRO A 756 -25.67 -20.73 -0.59
CA PRO A 756 -25.79 -22.18 -0.54
C PRO A 756 -27.26 -22.61 -0.67
N THR A 757 -27.47 -23.82 -1.17
CA THR A 757 -28.79 -24.46 -1.13
C THR A 757 -29.18 -24.73 0.33
N VAL A 758 -30.45 -24.47 0.67
CA VAL A 758 -31.02 -24.70 2.01
C VAL A 758 -31.36 -26.17 2.19
#